data_AF-A0A099KMR2-F1
#
_entry.id   AF-A0A099KMR2-F1
#
_cell.length_a   1.000
_cell.length_b   1.000
_cell.length_c   1.000
_cell.angle_alpha   90.00
_cell.angle_beta   90.00
_cell.angle_gamma   90.00
#
_symmetry.space_group_name_H-M   'P 1'
#
loop_
_entity.id
_entity.type
_entity.pdbx_description
1 polymer ?
#
loop_
_entity_poly.entity_id
_entity_poly.type
_entity_poly.pdbx_seq_one_letter_code
_entity_poly.pdbx_strand_id
1 'polypeptide(L)'
;MSFKYFVLVTIISAFLLFGCNSDADNNDALIPEYEQPRYSANKSSCVDSNLNGQCDIGEVELLTGEQELLANQSPILAVYDDFTLSAVAGSSLITPFTTLINNEVMYNPLVNGSIDQAKSYLTEKLNIDFSKLDKFDGPVSEGNKIISSIIKAQVITSDNRYLPIAAMVDLMVYSNDLKVQTSQQHADALVYPNLLTGNSYLLDEDSNVRFSQFDLHPVTGRAIIVTSDNKLISLNANSGAYTNIENQAKSKNTQQRNATYIYKNSPLLRSNRAENLVSAKDDDDKHNAHDDDDDDDDDDYDDWFDYLNQTRSTDINKIKQHINSNNFFILTSKEATGITDVCNANGDHGLFLSNVQSTNDINPSLTPAKNTTSRRLKISNIDGYTSASTSVPVIDKPTVIPPIFDSEASCYNDAMVTMASSVDSKLLAVVLDDGLGHIIYRLGGANLALTPDFGYRVPDFIELKQIALSANGELLAYTEPDSGKLVLIDTNTMKLLASYQYGNQKLNQVHFSGEQQLAAINTDQEELSFIDIIDNKLILNKTLTLPYPPSILSSNPIAKMTVVANDKNISLIKHNNAEFIIKPMLTDYDNTIEQVAVLSDKVVYTTGDAYLLGADTINYLNANSIIGSPVRAAQQFLTAGIIMQNRTGVYYRSGTFNLPTNLDQYDIEGITIEWSSNRSDEIDLDSGAVNTTLAKGSLLSAKIRGNFRFEPVTITKTFSVN
;
A
#
# COMPACT_ATOMS: atom_id res chain seq x y z
N MET A 1 -87.40 2.27 -11.48
CA MET A 1 -87.23 1.31 -10.35
C MET A 1 -85.78 0.85 -10.36
N SER A 2 -85.19 0.59 -9.20
CA SER A 2 -83.73 0.45 -8.99
C SER A 2 -82.93 1.76 -9.08
N PHE A 3 -82.04 1.93 -8.10
CA PHE A 3 -81.20 3.10 -7.82
C PHE A 3 -79.76 2.59 -7.72
N LYS A 4 -78.76 3.35 -8.21
CA LYS A 4 -77.44 3.40 -7.58
C LYS A 4 -76.71 4.67 -8.02
N TYR A 5 -76.22 5.40 -7.01
CA TYR A 5 -75.55 6.68 -7.15
C TYR A 5 -74.03 6.50 -7.21
N PHE A 6 -73.37 7.44 -7.89
CA PHE A 6 -71.98 7.83 -7.65
C PHE A 6 -71.76 8.21 -6.18
N VAL A 7 -70.53 8.11 -5.66
CA VAL A 7 -69.81 9.24 -5.02
C VAL A 7 -68.41 8.80 -4.56
N LEU A 8 -67.47 9.73 -4.68
CA LEU A 8 -66.07 9.67 -4.28
C LEU A 8 -65.92 10.42 -2.95
N VAL A 9 -65.21 9.86 -1.97
CA VAL A 9 -64.85 10.56 -0.72
C VAL A 9 -63.43 10.22 -0.29
N THR A 10 -62.65 11.28 -0.08
CA THR A 10 -61.30 11.29 0.51
C THR A 10 -61.40 11.69 2.01
N ILE A 11 -60.25 11.70 2.70
CA ILE A 11 -59.91 12.60 3.83
C ILE A 11 -60.11 12.12 5.30
N ILE A 12 -58.94 11.97 5.95
CA ILE A 12 -58.53 12.37 7.32
C ILE A 12 -58.95 11.56 8.57
N SER A 13 -57.91 10.97 9.17
CA SER A 13 -57.47 11.00 10.57
C SER A 13 -58.47 11.23 11.72
N ALA A 14 -58.44 10.33 12.70
CA ALA A 14 -58.88 10.58 14.07
C ALA A 14 -57.81 10.14 15.08
N PHE A 15 -57.25 11.09 15.82
CA PHE A 15 -56.65 10.83 17.13
C PHE A 15 -57.73 10.28 18.06
N LEU A 16 -57.42 9.25 18.85
CA LEU A 16 -58.22 8.90 20.03
C LEU A 16 -57.35 8.99 21.30
N LEU A 17 -57.36 10.19 21.87
CA LEU A 17 -57.22 10.35 23.31
C LEU A 17 -58.55 9.90 23.94
N PHE A 18 -58.50 8.96 24.89
CA PHE A 18 -59.55 8.81 25.90
C PHE A 18 -58.94 9.02 27.28
N GLY A 19 -59.57 9.90 28.06
CA GLY A 19 -59.06 10.36 29.35
C GLY A 19 -59.42 9.44 30.51
N CYS A 20 -58.81 9.72 31.67
CA CYS A 20 -59.03 8.99 32.90
C CYS A 20 -60.49 9.02 33.37
N ASN A 21 -61.03 7.87 33.77
CA ASN A 21 -61.68 7.78 35.07
C ASN A 21 -61.47 6.39 35.68
N SER A 22 -61.57 6.31 37.01
CA SER A 22 -61.31 5.10 37.80
C SER A 22 -62.32 3.98 37.53
N ASP A 23 -61.83 2.76 37.32
CA ASP A 23 -61.99 1.68 38.31
C ASP A 23 -60.95 0.58 38.05
N ALA A 24 -60.60 -0.17 39.11
CA ALA A 24 -59.50 -1.13 39.07
C ALA A 24 -59.94 -2.48 38.48
N ASP A 25 -59.26 -2.93 37.42
CA ASP A 25 -58.98 -4.34 37.18
C ASP A 25 -57.79 -4.48 36.21
N ASN A 26 -56.86 -5.37 36.54
CA ASN A 26 -55.64 -5.60 35.75
C ASN A 26 -55.98 -6.25 34.41
N ASN A 27 -56.06 -5.44 33.35
CA ASN A 27 -55.88 -5.89 31.98
C ASN A 27 -54.63 -5.22 31.40
N ASP A 28 -53.46 -5.76 31.76
CA ASP A 28 -52.24 -5.50 31.01
C ASP A 28 -52.49 -5.96 29.58
N ALA A 29 -52.71 -5.00 28.68
CA ALA A 29 -52.71 -5.26 27.26
C ALA A 29 -51.30 -5.75 26.91
N LEU A 30 -51.17 -7.05 26.62
CA LEU A 30 -49.94 -7.65 26.10
C LEU A 30 -49.46 -6.84 24.91
N ILE A 31 -48.48 -5.97 25.15
CA ILE A 31 -47.75 -5.29 24.09
C ILE A 31 -47.11 -6.41 23.27
N PRO A 32 -47.38 -6.51 21.95
CA PRO A 32 -46.74 -7.52 21.12
C PRO A 32 -45.23 -7.39 21.26
N GLU A 33 -44.58 -8.44 21.74
CA GLU A 33 -43.13 -8.48 21.89
C GLU A 33 -42.53 -8.45 20.48
N TYR A 34 -42.07 -7.26 20.06
CA TYR A 34 -41.46 -7.07 18.75
C TYR A 34 -40.20 -7.93 18.67
N GLU A 35 -40.23 -8.94 17.79
CA GLU A 35 -39.10 -9.85 17.54
C GLU A 35 -37.85 -9.00 17.26
N GLN A 36 -36.89 -9.05 18.19
CA GLN A 36 -35.66 -8.27 18.06
C GLN A 36 -34.75 -8.92 17.01
N PRO A 37 -34.08 -8.12 16.16
CA PRO A 37 -33.08 -8.65 15.25
C PRO A 37 -31.93 -9.29 16.02
N ARG A 38 -31.35 -10.38 15.47
CA ARG A 38 -30.17 -11.06 16.05
C ARG A 38 -28.86 -10.27 15.93
N TYR A 39 -28.91 -9.05 15.43
CA TYR A 39 -27.76 -8.20 15.13
C TYR A 39 -27.99 -6.80 15.68
N SER A 40 -26.91 -6.05 15.90
CA SER A 40 -26.96 -4.64 16.31
C SER A 40 -26.43 -3.77 15.19
N ALA A 41 -27.29 -2.90 14.64
CA ALA A 41 -26.90 -1.87 13.67
C ALA A 41 -25.79 -0.94 14.19
N ASN A 42 -25.63 -0.81 15.51
CA ASN A 42 -24.66 0.05 16.17
C ASN A 42 -23.40 -0.71 16.64
N LYS A 43 -23.14 -1.94 16.15
CA LYS A 43 -21.90 -2.65 16.48
C LYS A 43 -20.70 -1.92 15.88
N SER A 44 -19.57 -1.92 16.59
CA SER A 44 -18.29 -1.40 16.08
C SER A 44 -17.97 -2.04 14.73
N SER A 45 -17.63 -1.21 13.76
CA SER A 45 -17.38 -1.62 12.38
C SER A 45 -15.96 -1.27 11.94
N CYS A 46 -15.33 -2.09 11.13
CA CYS A 46 -14.06 -1.77 10.49
C CYS A 46 -14.23 -1.59 8.97
N VAL A 47 -13.31 -0.86 8.34
CA VAL A 47 -13.17 -0.80 6.88
C VAL A 47 -12.30 -1.96 6.43
N ASP A 48 -12.89 -2.96 5.77
CA ASP A 48 -12.20 -4.13 5.23
C ASP A 48 -11.47 -3.74 3.94
N SER A 49 -10.24 -3.29 4.14
CA SER A 49 -9.37 -2.74 3.11
C SER A 49 -8.78 -3.82 2.20
N ASN A 50 -8.68 -5.05 2.70
CA ASN A 50 -7.94 -6.15 2.10
C ASN A 50 -8.86 -7.27 1.53
N LEU A 51 -10.17 -7.13 1.74
CA LEU A 51 -11.27 -7.96 1.26
C LEU A 51 -11.25 -9.41 1.77
N ASN A 52 -10.79 -9.65 3.00
CA ASN A 52 -10.79 -10.97 3.63
C ASN A 52 -12.01 -11.25 4.55
N GLY A 53 -12.85 -10.25 4.83
CA GLY A 53 -14.01 -10.38 5.70
C GLY A 53 -13.69 -10.43 7.20
N GLN A 54 -12.53 -9.94 7.62
CA GLN A 54 -12.06 -9.83 9.01
C GLN A 54 -11.76 -8.36 9.34
N CYS A 55 -11.58 -8.03 10.62
CA CYS A 55 -11.10 -6.71 11.04
C CYS A 55 -9.66 -6.85 11.48
N ASP A 56 -8.71 -6.57 10.57
CA ASP A 56 -7.29 -6.77 10.81
C ASP A 56 -6.61 -5.59 11.52
N ILE A 57 -5.42 -5.82 12.08
CA ILE A 57 -4.68 -4.81 12.83
C ILE A 57 -4.33 -3.61 11.93
N GLY A 58 -4.95 -2.49 12.25
CA GLY A 58 -4.76 -1.20 11.58
C GLY A 58 -5.54 -1.02 10.28
N GLU A 59 -6.53 -1.88 10.04
CA GLU A 59 -7.73 -1.45 9.37
C GLU A 59 -8.46 -0.40 10.21
N VAL A 60 -9.24 0.45 9.54
CA VAL A 60 -9.84 1.61 10.22
C VAL A 60 -11.09 1.17 10.98
N GLU A 61 -10.99 1.08 12.30
CA GLU A 61 -12.16 1.03 13.19
C GLU A 61 -12.95 2.34 13.06
N LEU A 62 -14.21 2.22 12.64
CA LEU A 62 -15.16 3.31 12.55
C LEU A 62 -15.90 3.42 13.88
N LEU A 63 -15.72 4.56 14.55
CA LEU A 63 -16.52 4.92 15.71
C LEU A 63 -17.97 5.21 15.29
N THR A 64 -18.90 4.93 16.19
CA THR A 64 -20.34 5.03 15.92
C THR A 64 -20.74 6.45 15.49
N GLY A 65 -21.08 6.63 14.22
CA GLY A 65 -21.45 7.93 13.61
C GLY A 65 -20.45 8.50 12.61
N GLU A 66 -19.25 7.92 12.44
CA GLU A 66 -18.23 8.41 11.47
C GLU A 66 -18.28 7.70 10.10
N GLN A 67 -19.27 6.84 9.89
CA GLN A 67 -19.42 5.97 8.70
C GLN A 67 -19.49 6.72 7.36
N GLU A 68 -19.93 7.99 7.32
CA GLU A 68 -19.97 8.77 6.08
C GLU A 68 -18.63 9.42 5.69
N LEU A 69 -17.66 9.57 6.61
CA LEU A 69 -16.46 10.37 6.38
C LEU A 69 -15.25 9.59 5.83
N LEU A 70 -15.23 8.26 6.02
CA LEU A 70 -14.07 7.40 5.72
C LEU A 70 -14.37 6.31 4.67
N ALA A 71 -15.62 6.14 4.26
CA ALA A 71 -16.10 4.91 3.61
C ALA A 71 -16.08 4.91 2.06
N ASN A 72 -15.16 5.63 1.40
CA ASN A 72 -15.23 5.87 -0.05
C ASN A 72 -14.52 4.86 -0.97
N GLN A 73 -13.94 3.76 -0.47
CA GLN A 73 -13.16 2.81 -1.32
C GLN A 73 -13.38 1.31 -1.03
N SER A 74 -13.75 0.93 0.21
CA SER A 74 -13.79 -0.48 0.65
C SER A 74 -15.07 -0.82 1.42
N PRO A 75 -15.48 -2.11 1.47
CA PRO A 75 -16.57 -2.58 2.32
C PRO A 75 -16.37 -2.26 3.80
N ILE A 76 -17.47 -2.23 4.54
CA ILE A 76 -17.46 -2.13 6.01
C ILE A 76 -18.00 -3.42 6.62
N LEU A 77 -17.44 -3.85 7.74
CA LEU A 77 -17.80 -5.10 8.43
C LEU A 77 -18.35 -4.88 9.83
N ALA A 78 -19.22 -5.76 10.27
CA ALA A 78 -19.55 -5.97 11.67
C ALA A 78 -19.33 -7.46 12.01
N VAL A 79 -18.32 -7.75 12.83
CA VAL A 79 -17.95 -9.11 13.24
C VAL A 79 -18.73 -9.52 14.49
N TYR A 80 -19.37 -10.67 14.47
CA TYR A 80 -20.04 -11.34 15.59
C TYR A 80 -19.33 -12.66 15.91
N ASP A 81 -19.63 -13.23 17.07
CA ASP A 81 -18.95 -14.42 17.59
C ASP A 81 -19.13 -15.63 16.65
N ASP A 82 -20.28 -15.71 15.97
CA ASP A 82 -20.72 -16.82 15.12
C ASP A 82 -21.00 -16.43 13.64
N PHE A 83 -20.92 -15.14 13.28
CA PHE A 83 -21.04 -14.67 11.89
C PHE A 83 -20.37 -13.31 11.64
N THR A 84 -20.21 -12.93 10.38
CA THR A 84 -19.81 -11.57 9.97
C THR A 84 -20.86 -11.01 9.01
N LEU A 85 -21.26 -9.76 9.23
CA LEU A 85 -22.06 -8.98 8.28
C LEU A 85 -21.16 -7.96 7.56
N SER A 86 -21.51 -7.63 6.33
CA SER A 86 -20.81 -6.61 5.53
C SER A 86 -21.78 -5.62 4.90
N ALA A 87 -21.26 -4.47 4.48
CA ALA A 87 -21.96 -3.54 3.62
C ALA A 87 -20.98 -2.91 2.63
N VAL A 88 -21.52 -2.42 1.52
CA VAL A 88 -20.76 -1.70 0.49
C VAL A 88 -20.17 -0.40 1.05
N ALA A 89 -19.09 0.06 0.42
CA ALA A 89 -18.52 1.39 0.63
C ALA A 89 -19.63 2.48 0.66
N GLY A 90 -19.58 3.35 1.67
CA GLY A 90 -20.54 4.44 1.88
C GLY A 90 -21.91 4.03 2.43
N SER A 91 -22.12 2.77 2.85
CA SER A 91 -23.36 2.37 3.50
C SER A 91 -23.46 2.92 4.93
N SER A 92 -24.64 3.43 5.29
CA SER A 92 -24.94 3.98 6.62
C SER A 92 -25.38 2.91 7.64
N LEU A 93 -25.29 1.62 7.28
CA LEU A 93 -25.87 0.53 8.05
C LEU A 93 -25.19 -0.80 7.68
N ILE A 94 -25.08 -1.73 8.63
CA ILE A 94 -24.56 -3.09 8.36
C ILE A 94 -25.61 -4.12 8.78
N THR A 95 -26.20 -4.79 7.79
CA THR A 95 -27.34 -5.70 7.95
C THR A 95 -27.14 -6.99 7.14
N PRO A 96 -28.02 -8.00 7.33
CA PRO A 96 -28.04 -9.17 6.45
C PRO A 96 -28.34 -8.81 4.99
N PHE A 97 -29.14 -7.77 4.73
CA PHE A 97 -29.45 -7.34 3.36
C PHE A 97 -28.30 -6.57 2.71
N THR A 98 -27.59 -5.71 3.45
CA THR A 98 -26.37 -5.07 2.92
C THR A 98 -25.29 -6.09 2.62
N THR A 99 -25.26 -7.21 3.36
CA THR A 99 -24.33 -8.32 3.12
C THR A 99 -24.61 -8.99 1.77
N LEU A 100 -25.89 -9.18 1.42
CA LEU A 100 -26.28 -9.68 0.10
C LEU A 100 -25.93 -8.67 -1.01
N ILE A 101 -26.25 -7.38 -0.83
CA ILE A 101 -25.92 -6.32 -1.80
C ILE A 101 -24.40 -6.27 -2.03
N ASN A 102 -23.60 -6.31 -0.97
CA ASN A 102 -22.15 -6.29 -1.05
C ASN A 102 -21.60 -7.54 -1.77
N ASN A 103 -22.16 -8.73 -1.49
CA ASN A 103 -21.78 -9.95 -2.18
C ASN A 103 -22.02 -9.89 -3.69
N GLU A 104 -23.18 -9.39 -4.13
CA GLU A 104 -23.48 -9.21 -5.55
C GLU A 104 -22.54 -8.16 -6.18
N VAL A 105 -22.32 -7.03 -5.52
CA VAL A 105 -21.37 -5.99 -5.96
C VAL A 105 -19.95 -6.55 -6.13
N MET A 106 -19.51 -7.44 -5.23
CA MET A 106 -18.17 -8.04 -5.24
C MET A 106 -18.01 -9.22 -6.22
N TYR A 107 -19.06 -10.00 -6.51
CA TYR A 107 -18.92 -11.30 -7.19
C TYR A 107 -19.86 -11.55 -8.38
N ASN A 108 -20.94 -10.79 -8.55
CA ASN A 108 -21.84 -10.96 -9.69
C ASN A 108 -21.26 -10.25 -10.94
N PRO A 109 -20.90 -10.99 -12.01
CA PRO A 109 -20.29 -10.38 -13.19
C PRO A 109 -21.26 -9.47 -13.98
N LEU A 110 -22.58 -9.61 -13.78
CA LEU A 110 -23.63 -8.85 -14.47
C LEU A 110 -23.83 -7.44 -13.91
N VAL A 111 -23.49 -7.19 -12.64
CA VAL A 111 -23.71 -5.89 -11.97
C VAL A 111 -22.49 -4.98 -12.01
N ASN A 112 -21.32 -5.51 -12.40
CA ASN A 112 -20.08 -4.76 -12.61
C ASN A 112 -19.73 -3.77 -11.46
N GLY A 113 -19.96 -4.16 -10.21
CA GLY A 113 -19.73 -3.31 -9.02
C GLY A 113 -20.82 -2.27 -8.71
N SER A 114 -21.91 -2.21 -9.48
CA SER A 114 -23.00 -1.25 -9.28
C SER A 114 -23.99 -1.69 -8.20
N ILE A 115 -24.08 -0.89 -7.12
CA ILE A 115 -25.02 -1.06 -6.01
C ILE A 115 -26.47 -1.12 -6.51
N ASP A 116 -26.86 -0.23 -7.43
CA ASP A 116 -28.25 -0.17 -7.91
C ASP A 116 -28.60 -1.36 -8.84
N GLN A 117 -27.64 -1.86 -9.62
CA GLN A 117 -27.83 -3.09 -10.40
C GLN A 117 -27.90 -4.32 -9.49
N ALA A 118 -27.07 -4.39 -8.44
CA ALA A 118 -27.14 -5.43 -7.41
C ALA A 118 -28.51 -5.48 -6.70
N LYS A 119 -29.02 -4.33 -6.24
CA LYS A 119 -30.37 -4.22 -5.67
C LYS A 119 -31.45 -4.67 -6.65
N SER A 120 -31.37 -4.24 -7.91
CA SER A 120 -32.35 -4.59 -8.95
C SER A 120 -32.36 -6.11 -9.21
N TYR A 121 -31.18 -6.71 -9.36
CA TYR A 121 -31.00 -8.14 -9.57
C TYR A 121 -31.49 -8.98 -8.38
N LEU A 122 -31.15 -8.60 -7.14
CA LEU A 122 -31.66 -9.28 -5.94
C LEU A 122 -33.18 -9.16 -5.80
N THR A 123 -33.75 -8.00 -6.18
CA THR A 123 -35.20 -7.79 -6.17
C THR A 123 -35.91 -8.72 -7.15
N GLU A 124 -35.35 -8.88 -8.36
CA GLU A 124 -35.86 -9.79 -9.38
C GLU A 124 -35.78 -11.27 -8.94
N LYS A 125 -34.61 -11.70 -8.43
CA LYS A 125 -34.36 -13.11 -8.13
C LYS A 125 -34.94 -13.59 -6.78
N LEU A 126 -35.03 -12.73 -5.76
CA LEU A 126 -35.49 -13.10 -4.40
C LEU A 126 -36.90 -12.57 -4.05
N ASN A 127 -37.55 -11.80 -4.94
CA ASN A 127 -38.89 -11.24 -4.74
C ASN A 127 -39.05 -10.42 -3.43
N ILE A 128 -38.00 -9.68 -3.06
CA ILE A 128 -37.94 -8.75 -1.91
C ILE A 128 -37.47 -7.39 -2.46
N ASP A 129 -38.09 -6.29 -2.06
CA ASP A 129 -37.70 -4.96 -2.54
C ASP A 129 -36.39 -4.48 -1.88
N PHE A 130 -35.26 -4.63 -2.59
CA PHE A 130 -33.95 -4.17 -2.14
C PHE A 130 -33.71 -2.66 -2.37
N SER A 131 -34.65 -1.90 -2.96
CA SER A 131 -34.44 -0.48 -3.33
C SER A 131 -34.03 0.43 -2.16
N LYS A 132 -34.35 0.02 -0.92
CA LYS A 132 -34.06 0.75 0.32
C LYS A 132 -33.32 -0.06 1.38
N LEU A 133 -32.98 -1.32 1.12
CA LEU A 133 -32.37 -2.22 2.13
C LEU A 133 -30.87 -1.98 2.37
N ASP A 134 -30.33 -0.94 1.74
CA ASP A 134 -29.06 -0.29 2.05
C ASP A 134 -29.16 0.81 3.13
N LYS A 135 -30.38 1.19 3.52
CA LYS A 135 -30.68 2.34 4.40
C LYS A 135 -31.60 2.02 5.58
N PHE A 136 -32.15 0.81 5.62
CA PHE A 136 -33.05 0.33 6.68
C PHE A 136 -32.77 -1.15 6.96
N ASP A 137 -32.99 -1.59 8.20
CA ASP A 137 -32.76 -2.97 8.69
C ASP A 137 -33.52 -4.07 7.91
N GLY A 138 -34.59 -3.67 7.21
CA GLY A 138 -35.46 -4.59 6.46
C GLY A 138 -36.34 -5.47 7.35
N PRO A 139 -37.06 -6.44 6.76
CA PRO A 139 -37.93 -7.35 7.49
C PRO A 139 -37.14 -8.31 8.40
N VAL A 140 -37.50 -8.36 9.70
CA VAL A 140 -36.79 -9.17 10.71
C VAL A 140 -36.81 -10.67 10.40
N SER A 141 -37.93 -11.22 9.93
CA SER A 141 -38.03 -12.66 9.65
C SER A 141 -37.08 -13.08 8.52
N GLU A 142 -37.03 -12.29 7.45
CA GLU A 142 -36.13 -12.46 6.31
C GLU A 142 -34.67 -12.28 6.72
N GLY A 143 -34.36 -11.23 7.51
CA GLY A 143 -33.02 -11.03 8.08
C GLY A 143 -32.55 -12.20 8.95
N ASN A 144 -33.43 -12.74 9.80
CA ASN A 144 -33.14 -13.90 10.65
C ASN A 144 -32.92 -15.20 9.83
N LYS A 145 -33.56 -15.35 8.66
CA LYS A 145 -33.27 -16.45 7.71
C LYS A 145 -31.88 -16.30 7.11
N ILE A 146 -31.53 -15.10 6.63
CA ILE A 146 -30.21 -14.79 6.05
C ILE A 146 -29.10 -15.06 7.09
N ILE A 147 -29.23 -14.53 8.32
CA ILE A 147 -28.27 -14.79 9.42
C ILE A 147 -28.12 -16.28 9.69
N SER A 148 -29.23 -17.03 9.74
CA SER A 148 -29.18 -18.48 9.95
C SER A 148 -28.43 -19.23 8.83
N SER A 149 -28.45 -18.71 7.61
CA SER A 149 -27.67 -19.23 6.49
C SER A 149 -26.19 -18.81 6.58
N ILE A 150 -25.89 -17.56 6.97
CA ILE A 150 -24.50 -17.07 7.14
C ILE A 150 -23.79 -17.85 8.25
N ILE A 151 -24.41 -18.05 9.42
CA ILE A 151 -23.83 -18.84 10.52
C ILE A 151 -23.46 -20.25 10.03
N LYS A 152 -24.34 -20.90 9.25
CA LYS A 152 -24.06 -22.21 8.66
C LYS A 152 -22.92 -22.17 7.64
N ALA A 153 -22.83 -21.11 6.85
CA ALA A 153 -21.79 -20.93 5.86
C ALA A 153 -20.42 -20.70 6.51
N GLN A 154 -20.33 -19.88 7.56
CA GLN A 154 -19.06 -19.55 8.23
C GLN A 154 -18.47 -20.68 9.10
N VAL A 155 -19.10 -21.87 9.11
CA VAL A 155 -18.47 -23.12 9.59
C VAL A 155 -17.53 -23.74 8.54
N ILE A 156 -17.63 -23.33 7.27
CA ILE A 156 -16.73 -23.76 6.19
C ILE A 156 -15.35 -23.15 6.42
N THR A 157 -14.31 -23.99 6.39
CA THR A 157 -12.92 -23.55 6.57
C THR A 157 -12.48 -22.72 5.36
N SER A 158 -12.13 -21.45 5.59
CA SER A 158 -11.54 -20.57 4.59
C SER A 158 -10.77 -19.44 5.26
N ASP A 159 -9.65 -19.03 4.65
CA ASP A 159 -8.90 -17.83 5.04
C ASP A 159 -9.66 -16.52 4.73
N ASN A 160 -10.73 -16.58 3.90
CA ASN A 160 -11.55 -15.44 3.50
C ASN A 160 -13.04 -15.67 3.84
N ARG A 161 -13.61 -14.86 4.73
CA ARG A 161 -15.01 -15.04 5.19
C ARG A 161 -16.07 -14.70 4.15
N TYR A 162 -15.72 -14.01 3.06
CA TYR A 162 -16.65 -13.79 1.95
C TYR A 162 -16.85 -15.02 1.07
N LEU A 163 -15.90 -15.95 1.01
CA LEU A 163 -16.03 -17.14 0.16
C LEU A 163 -17.25 -17.99 0.54
N PRO A 164 -17.45 -18.40 1.82
CA PRO A 164 -18.64 -19.14 2.20
C PRO A 164 -19.93 -18.32 2.01
N ILE A 165 -19.87 -16.99 2.15
CA ILE A 165 -21.00 -16.10 1.87
C ILE A 165 -21.35 -16.14 0.37
N ALA A 166 -20.39 -16.05 -0.55
CA ALA A 166 -20.65 -16.15 -1.99
C ALA A 166 -21.30 -17.49 -2.37
N ALA A 167 -20.76 -18.61 -1.87
CA ALA A 167 -21.34 -19.94 -2.07
C ALA A 167 -22.74 -20.08 -1.45
N MET A 168 -23.05 -19.34 -0.38
CA MET A 168 -24.38 -19.28 0.21
C MET A 168 -25.34 -18.44 -0.65
N VAL A 169 -24.93 -17.26 -1.13
CA VAL A 169 -25.79 -16.37 -1.94
C VAL A 169 -26.11 -17.01 -3.30
N ASP A 170 -25.16 -17.72 -3.91
CA ASP A 170 -25.41 -18.51 -5.13
C ASP A 170 -26.56 -19.51 -4.94
N LEU A 171 -26.58 -20.23 -3.81
CA LEU A 171 -27.70 -21.11 -3.47
C LEU A 171 -28.99 -20.34 -3.17
N MET A 172 -28.93 -19.20 -2.47
CA MET A 172 -30.13 -18.40 -2.17
C MET A 172 -30.83 -17.96 -3.47
N VAL A 173 -30.05 -17.40 -4.40
CA VAL A 173 -30.55 -16.90 -5.68
C VAL A 173 -30.99 -18.03 -6.61
N TYR A 174 -30.29 -19.16 -6.63
CA TYR A 174 -30.69 -20.33 -7.43
C TYR A 174 -31.98 -21.00 -6.92
N SER A 175 -32.14 -21.11 -5.60
CA SER A 175 -33.31 -21.77 -4.97
C SER A 175 -34.49 -20.83 -4.70
N ASN A 176 -34.29 -19.51 -4.77
CA ASN A 176 -35.22 -18.49 -4.32
C ASN A 176 -35.69 -18.72 -2.86
N ASP A 177 -34.75 -19.05 -1.98
CA ASP A 177 -34.95 -19.18 -0.53
C ASP A 177 -33.80 -18.49 0.23
N LEU A 178 -34.13 -17.75 1.28
CA LEU A 178 -33.16 -17.13 2.19
C LEU A 178 -32.59 -18.12 3.21
N LYS A 179 -33.12 -19.34 3.31
CA LYS A 179 -32.73 -20.35 4.31
C LYS A 179 -32.03 -21.54 3.66
N VAL A 180 -30.77 -21.34 3.27
CA VAL A 180 -29.95 -22.35 2.58
C VAL A 180 -28.86 -22.93 3.48
N GLN A 181 -28.11 -23.89 2.94
CA GLN A 181 -26.88 -24.40 3.53
C GLN A 181 -25.93 -24.78 2.40
N THR A 182 -24.78 -24.11 2.34
CA THR A 182 -23.72 -24.43 1.39
C THR A 182 -22.80 -25.54 1.91
N SER A 183 -21.93 -26.07 1.05
CA SER A 183 -20.95 -27.12 1.34
C SER A 183 -19.54 -26.65 1.00
N GLN A 184 -18.53 -27.26 1.63
CA GLN A 184 -17.12 -27.01 1.30
C GLN A 184 -16.88 -27.16 -0.21
N GLN A 185 -17.37 -28.24 -0.83
CA GLN A 185 -17.25 -28.48 -2.26
C GLN A 185 -17.81 -27.33 -3.13
N HIS A 186 -18.91 -26.69 -2.73
CA HIS A 186 -19.45 -25.56 -3.48
C HIS A 186 -18.61 -24.30 -3.29
N ALA A 187 -18.09 -24.06 -2.08
CA ALA A 187 -17.15 -22.98 -1.81
C ALA A 187 -15.84 -23.17 -2.60
N ASP A 188 -15.22 -24.34 -2.54
CA ASP A 188 -13.96 -24.64 -3.24
C ASP A 188 -14.10 -24.43 -4.77
N ALA A 189 -15.27 -24.76 -5.35
CA ALA A 189 -15.57 -24.55 -6.77
C ALA A 189 -15.72 -23.07 -7.19
N LEU A 190 -15.71 -22.13 -6.24
CA LEU A 190 -15.68 -20.68 -6.48
C LEU A 190 -14.31 -20.06 -6.23
N VAL A 191 -13.26 -20.86 -5.94
CA VAL A 191 -11.90 -20.37 -5.65
C VAL A 191 -10.94 -20.73 -6.78
N TYR A 192 -10.19 -19.73 -7.23
CA TYR A 192 -9.07 -19.90 -8.16
C TYR A 192 -7.77 -19.50 -7.44
N PRO A 193 -7.07 -20.45 -6.77
CA PRO A 193 -5.95 -20.15 -5.89
C PRO A 193 -4.65 -19.82 -6.64
N ASN A 194 -4.50 -20.36 -7.85
CA ASN A 194 -3.31 -20.19 -8.69
C ASN A 194 -3.36 -18.91 -9.53
N LEU A 195 -4.55 -18.33 -9.73
CA LEU A 195 -4.67 -17.09 -10.48
C LEU A 195 -3.99 -15.94 -9.76
N LEU A 196 -3.17 -15.23 -10.53
CA LEU A 196 -2.53 -13.99 -10.14
C LEU A 196 -3.21 -12.87 -10.90
N THR A 197 -3.73 -11.89 -10.17
CA THR A 197 -4.18 -10.62 -10.75
C THR A 197 -3.22 -9.52 -10.35
N GLY A 198 -2.93 -8.63 -11.29
CA GLY A 198 -1.97 -7.58 -11.08
C GLY A 198 -2.28 -6.34 -11.91
N ASN A 199 -1.78 -5.22 -11.39
CA ASN A 199 -1.84 -3.91 -12.01
C ASN A 199 -0.42 -3.36 -12.11
N SER A 200 -0.16 -2.55 -13.12
CA SER A 200 1.13 -1.91 -13.39
C SER A 200 0.89 -0.44 -13.70
N TYR A 201 1.76 0.43 -13.19
CA TYR A 201 1.65 1.86 -13.38
C TYR A 201 3.04 2.48 -13.55
N LEU A 202 3.16 3.34 -14.55
CA LEU A 202 4.35 4.13 -14.85
C LEU A 202 4.32 5.42 -14.02
N LEU A 203 5.49 5.90 -13.58
CA LEU A 203 5.60 7.18 -12.86
C LEU A 203 5.28 8.38 -13.76
N ASP A 204 5.63 8.33 -15.04
CA ASP A 204 5.31 9.33 -16.06
C ASP A 204 5.01 8.68 -17.42
N GLU A 205 4.20 9.34 -18.27
CA GLU A 205 3.81 8.80 -19.60
C GLU A 205 5.02 8.62 -20.56
N ASP A 206 6.16 9.24 -20.26
CA ASP A 206 7.39 9.23 -21.08
C ASP A 206 8.54 8.41 -20.45
N SER A 207 8.34 7.74 -19.29
CA SER A 207 9.35 6.97 -18.54
C SER A 207 10.68 7.71 -18.26
N ASN A 208 10.65 9.03 -18.10
CA ASN A 208 11.84 9.82 -17.76
C ASN A 208 12.09 9.87 -16.24
N VAL A 209 11.07 9.60 -15.42
CA VAL A 209 11.18 9.63 -13.96
C VAL A 209 11.52 8.24 -13.43
N ARG A 210 12.66 8.14 -12.75
CA ARG A 210 13.16 6.87 -12.18
C ARG A 210 12.95 6.83 -10.66
N PHE A 211 12.86 5.66 -10.08
CA PHE A 211 12.86 5.46 -8.62
C PHE A 211 14.29 5.63 -8.08
N SER A 212 14.42 6.28 -6.92
CA SER A 212 15.63 6.30 -6.08
C SER A 212 15.41 5.49 -4.80
N GLN A 213 14.32 5.74 -4.07
CA GLN A 213 13.93 4.99 -2.88
C GLN A 213 12.42 4.69 -2.89
N PHE A 214 12.03 3.63 -2.18
CA PHE A 214 10.65 3.20 -1.98
C PHE A 214 10.51 2.71 -0.54
N ASP A 215 9.39 3.05 0.09
CA ASP A 215 8.96 2.40 1.31
C ASP A 215 7.43 2.25 1.33
N LEU A 216 6.96 1.13 1.89
CA LEU A 216 5.55 0.77 1.97
C LEU A 216 5.21 0.41 3.42
N HIS A 217 4.23 1.10 4.00
CA HIS A 217 3.77 0.78 5.33
C HIS A 217 2.94 -0.52 5.32
N PRO A 218 3.32 -1.56 6.08
CA PRO A 218 2.71 -2.89 5.98
C PRO A 218 1.24 -2.95 6.41
N VAL A 219 0.80 -1.95 7.19
CA VAL A 219 -0.57 -1.82 7.71
C VAL A 219 -1.43 -0.88 6.86
N THR A 220 -1.05 0.40 6.68
CA THR A 220 -1.91 1.37 5.98
C THR A 220 -1.94 1.20 4.47
N GLY A 221 -1.05 0.37 3.91
CA GLY A 221 -0.88 0.23 2.47
C GLY A 221 -0.41 1.51 1.78
N ARG A 222 0.09 2.51 2.51
CA ARG A 222 0.60 3.73 1.89
C ARG A 222 2.08 3.58 1.56
N ALA A 223 2.44 3.93 0.34
CA ALA A 223 3.81 4.00 -0.13
C ALA A 223 4.26 5.45 -0.30
N ILE A 224 5.54 5.69 -0.06
CA ILE A 224 6.27 6.87 -0.52
C ILE A 224 7.35 6.41 -1.48
N ILE A 225 7.50 7.15 -2.57
CA ILE A 225 8.50 6.95 -3.60
C ILE A 225 9.34 8.22 -3.66
N VAL A 226 10.65 8.08 -3.61
CA VAL A 226 11.61 9.13 -3.98
C VAL A 226 11.98 8.90 -5.44
N THR A 227 11.90 9.94 -6.26
CA THR A 227 12.35 9.90 -7.65
C THR A 227 13.84 10.25 -7.77
N SER A 228 14.47 9.95 -8.91
CA SER A 228 15.87 10.31 -9.20
C SER A 228 16.15 11.82 -9.21
N ASP A 229 15.12 12.66 -9.34
CA ASP A 229 15.21 14.12 -9.19
C ASP A 229 14.74 14.63 -7.80
N ASN A 230 14.83 13.77 -6.78
CA ASN A 230 14.48 14.03 -5.37
C ASN A 230 13.06 14.58 -5.15
N LYS A 231 12.11 14.30 -6.06
CA LYS A 231 10.68 14.51 -5.79
C LYS A 231 10.14 13.35 -4.98
N LEU A 232 9.01 13.60 -4.33
CA LEU A 232 8.27 12.60 -3.58
C LEU A 232 6.94 12.31 -4.29
N ILE A 233 6.54 11.06 -4.28
CA ILE A 233 5.24 10.62 -4.78
C ILE A 233 4.61 9.78 -3.67
N SER A 234 3.39 10.13 -3.25
CA SER A 234 2.64 9.33 -2.29
C SER A 234 1.60 8.51 -3.03
N LEU A 235 1.48 7.24 -2.66
CA LEU A 235 0.57 6.30 -3.30
C LEU A 235 -0.19 5.49 -2.25
N ASN A 236 -1.48 5.30 -2.49
CA ASN A 236 -2.25 4.26 -1.81
C ASN A 236 -2.12 2.92 -2.57
N ALA A 237 -1.35 1.96 -2.04
CA ALA A 237 -1.17 0.62 -2.61
C ALA A 237 -2.39 -0.28 -2.43
N ASN A 238 -3.34 0.07 -1.55
CA ASN A 238 -4.60 -0.67 -1.46
C ASN A 238 -5.40 -0.48 -2.76
N SER A 239 -5.40 0.74 -3.32
CA SER A 239 -6.10 1.09 -4.56
C SER A 239 -5.21 1.31 -5.81
N GLY A 240 -3.89 1.29 -5.67
CA GLY A 240 -2.94 1.58 -6.75
C GLY A 240 -2.99 3.02 -7.26
N ALA A 241 -3.50 3.97 -6.46
CA ALA A 241 -3.70 5.35 -6.88
C ALA A 241 -2.50 6.25 -6.53
N TYR A 242 -2.00 7.02 -7.51
CA TYR A 242 -0.86 7.93 -7.39
C TYR A 242 -1.28 9.34 -7.05
N THR A 243 -0.52 9.98 -6.18
CA THR A 243 -0.55 11.43 -5.95
C THR A 243 0.85 11.99 -6.12
N ASN A 244 1.06 12.72 -7.23
CA ASN A 244 2.30 13.43 -7.48
C ASN A 244 2.36 14.67 -6.57
N ILE A 245 3.37 14.74 -5.69
CA ILE A 245 3.62 15.91 -4.85
C ILE A 245 4.47 16.86 -5.69
N GLU A 246 3.82 17.77 -6.42
CA GLU A 246 4.53 18.79 -7.19
C GLU A 246 5.34 19.70 -6.25
N ASN A 247 6.66 19.75 -6.47
CA ASN A 247 7.52 20.78 -5.89
C ASN A 247 7.04 22.18 -6.31
N GLN A 248 6.28 22.89 -5.47
CA GLN A 248 6.10 24.34 -5.61
C GLN A 248 7.32 25.12 -5.10
N ALA A 249 8.48 24.76 -5.64
CA ALA A 249 9.64 25.62 -5.76
C ALA A 249 9.87 26.03 -7.23
N LYS A 250 8.78 26.40 -7.94
CA LYS A 250 8.94 27.34 -9.06
C LYS A 250 9.38 28.66 -8.47
N SER A 251 10.71 28.84 -8.45
CA SER A 251 11.42 30.06 -8.08
C SER A 251 10.63 31.31 -8.48
N LYS A 252 9.97 31.92 -7.50
CA LYS A 252 9.59 33.33 -7.55
C LYS A 252 10.65 34.08 -6.77
N ASN A 253 11.60 34.60 -7.53
CA ASN A 253 12.81 35.28 -7.12
C ASN A 253 13.95 34.33 -6.71
N THR A 254 14.74 33.98 -7.71
CA THR A 254 16.19 34.21 -7.65
C THR A 254 16.48 35.67 -7.31
N GLN A 255 16.28 36.02 -6.03
CA GLN A 255 17.04 37.09 -5.40
C GLN A 255 18.01 36.41 -4.45
N GLN A 256 19.28 36.41 -4.85
CA GLN A 256 20.41 36.05 -4.00
C GLN A 256 20.28 36.81 -2.68
N ARG A 257 19.87 36.11 -1.61
CA ARG A 257 20.15 36.59 -0.26
C ARG A 257 21.60 36.27 0.02
N ASN A 258 22.48 37.18 -0.39
CA ASN A 258 23.87 37.20 0.05
C ASN A 258 23.88 37.23 1.58
N ALA A 259 24.06 36.07 2.20
CA ALA A 259 24.23 35.94 3.63
C ALA A 259 25.61 36.49 3.99
N THR A 260 25.70 37.80 4.21
CA THR A 260 26.93 38.45 4.66
C THR A 260 27.30 37.88 6.02
N TYR A 261 28.37 37.06 6.07
CA TYR A 261 28.92 36.52 7.32
C TYR A 261 29.46 37.66 8.17
N ILE A 262 28.63 38.19 9.07
CA ILE A 262 29.07 39.13 10.10
C ILE A 262 29.76 38.31 11.20
N TYR A 263 31.10 38.30 11.17
CA TYR A 263 31.93 37.82 12.28
C TYR A 263 31.62 38.64 13.55
N LYS A 264 30.68 38.15 14.37
CA LYS A 264 30.53 38.59 15.76
C LYS A 264 31.49 37.81 16.64
N ASN A 265 32.68 38.38 16.83
CA ASN A 265 33.57 37.98 17.92
C ASN A 265 32.82 38.05 19.26
N SER A 266 32.60 36.90 19.89
CA SER A 266 32.25 36.76 21.30
C SER A 266 33.17 35.70 21.90
N PRO A 267 34.03 36.05 22.86
CA PRO A 267 35.06 35.14 23.37
C PRO A 267 34.55 34.25 24.52
N LEU A 268 35.42 33.32 24.95
CA LEU A 268 35.32 32.46 26.16
C LEU A 268 34.39 31.22 25.99
N LEU A 269 34.80 29.97 26.24
CA LEU A 269 36.05 29.41 26.75
C LEU A 269 36.50 28.17 25.94
N ARG A 270 37.78 28.09 25.56
CA ARG A 270 38.46 26.82 25.24
C ARG A 270 39.40 26.47 26.39
N SER A 271 39.21 25.33 27.05
CA SER A 271 40.16 24.80 28.02
C SER A 271 41.17 23.86 27.34
N ASN A 272 42.41 24.33 27.22
CA ASN A 272 43.67 23.59 27.11
C ASN A 272 43.60 22.06 26.85
N ARG A 273 43.91 21.63 25.62
CA ARG A 273 44.73 20.42 25.40
C ARG A 273 45.36 20.36 24.01
N ALA A 274 46.61 20.82 23.89
CA ALA A 274 47.66 20.35 22.96
C ALA A 274 48.77 21.41 22.85
N GLU A 275 49.74 21.38 23.77
CA GLU A 275 51.05 21.99 23.51
C GLU A 275 51.99 20.94 22.89
N ASN A 276 53.02 21.45 22.20
CA ASN A 276 54.22 20.74 21.74
C ASN A 276 54.07 19.75 20.58
N LEU A 277 54.34 20.26 19.37
CA LEU A 277 55.42 19.73 18.54
C LEU A 277 56.00 20.84 17.63
N VAL A 278 56.94 21.61 18.18
CA VAL A 278 57.83 22.46 17.39
C VAL A 278 59.05 21.62 17.00
N SER A 279 59.29 21.45 15.70
CA SER A 279 60.60 21.10 15.18
C SER A 279 61.06 22.23 14.27
N ALA A 280 62.12 22.92 14.67
CA ALA A 280 62.73 23.95 13.87
C ALA A 280 63.34 23.36 12.59
N LYS A 281 63.39 24.18 11.54
CA LYS A 281 64.58 24.32 10.70
C LYS A 281 64.71 25.77 10.28
N ASP A 282 65.91 26.30 10.47
CA ASP A 282 66.34 27.57 9.90
C ASP A 282 66.33 27.50 8.38
N ASP A 283 66.16 28.64 7.72
CA ASP A 283 67.04 29.04 6.62
C ASP A 283 67.02 30.58 6.51
N ASP A 284 68.20 31.19 6.53
CA ASP A 284 68.38 32.64 6.41
C ASP A 284 68.29 33.09 4.95
N ASP A 285 67.61 34.21 4.69
CA ASP A 285 67.77 34.94 3.43
C ASP A 285 69.24 35.33 3.20
N LYS A 286 69.74 35.16 1.96
CA LYS A 286 70.36 36.26 1.17
C LYS A 286 70.93 35.89 -0.21
N HIS A 287 70.44 36.63 -1.20
CA HIS A 287 71.16 37.24 -2.32
C HIS A 287 71.62 36.42 -3.54
N ASN A 288 70.95 36.77 -4.64
CA ASN A 288 71.48 37.29 -5.91
C ASN A 288 71.60 36.35 -7.12
N ALA A 289 70.70 36.63 -8.08
CA ALA A 289 70.96 36.93 -9.48
C ALA A 289 71.75 35.91 -10.32
N HIS A 290 71.08 35.37 -11.34
CA HIS A 290 71.18 35.90 -12.70
C HIS A 290 70.13 35.24 -13.62
N ASP A 291 69.41 36.10 -14.37
CA ASP A 291 69.07 36.02 -15.80
C ASP A 291 68.28 34.79 -16.31
N ASP A 292 67.22 34.88 -17.13
CA ASP A 292 66.36 35.98 -17.66
C ASP A 292 65.01 35.32 -18.09
N ASP A 293 63.98 36.13 -18.44
CA ASP A 293 62.64 35.79 -19.00
C ASP A 293 61.43 36.03 -18.06
N ASP A 294 61.38 37.20 -17.40
CA ASP A 294 60.46 38.32 -17.70
C ASP A 294 59.37 38.06 -18.81
N ASP A 295 58.11 38.49 -18.74
CA ASP A 295 57.35 39.26 -17.74
C ASP A 295 55.83 38.97 -17.90
N ASP A 296 55.12 39.03 -16.77
CA ASP A 296 53.79 39.61 -16.51
C ASP A 296 52.65 39.57 -17.55
N ASP A 297 51.58 38.86 -17.18
CA ASP A 297 50.20 39.36 -16.99
C ASP A 297 49.43 38.21 -16.27
N ASP A 298 49.52 38.07 -14.95
CA ASP A 298 48.71 38.75 -13.92
C ASP A 298 47.17 38.59 -14.06
N ASP A 299 46.72 37.51 -14.71
CA ASP A 299 45.34 36.99 -14.72
C ASP A 299 45.05 36.00 -13.56
N ASP A 300 45.72 36.16 -12.41
CA ASP A 300 45.56 35.32 -11.20
C ASP A 300 44.25 35.64 -10.42
N TYR A 301 43.11 35.62 -11.12
CA TYR A 301 41.76 35.82 -10.58
C TYR A 301 40.71 35.00 -11.36
N ASP A 302 40.51 33.72 -11.00
CA ASP A 302 39.20 33.07 -11.23
C ASP A 302 38.89 31.89 -10.27
N ASP A 303 39.89 31.15 -9.75
CA ASP A 303 39.65 29.97 -8.89
C ASP A 303 39.16 30.27 -7.45
N TRP A 304 38.88 31.54 -7.10
CA TRP A 304 38.21 31.92 -5.84
C TRP A 304 36.71 32.23 -6.02
N PHE A 305 36.09 32.02 -7.19
CA PHE A 305 34.69 32.46 -7.40
C PHE A 305 33.64 31.43 -7.85
N ASP A 306 33.97 30.15 -8.05
CA ASP A 306 32.95 29.14 -8.44
C ASP A 306 32.35 28.32 -7.27
N TYR A 307 32.74 28.61 -6.03
CA TYR A 307 32.04 28.10 -4.83
C TYR A 307 30.62 28.68 -4.63
N LEU A 308 30.24 29.70 -5.42
CA LEU A 308 28.97 30.42 -5.31
C LEU A 308 27.87 29.92 -6.27
N ASN A 309 28.20 29.11 -7.27
CA ASN A 309 27.24 28.62 -8.29
C ASN A 309 27.04 27.10 -8.30
N GLN A 310 27.68 26.34 -7.40
CA GLN A 310 27.31 24.93 -7.20
C GLN A 310 25.90 24.82 -6.60
N THR A 311 24.93 24.41 -7.42
CA THR A 311 23.62 23.95 -6.98
C THR A 311 23.77 22.64 -6.21
N ARG A 312 24.00 22.75 -4.89
CA ARG A 312 24.08 21.59 -3.97
C ARG A 312 22.71 20.94 -3.84
N SER A 313 22.50 19.77 -4.45
CA SER A 313 21.32 18.94 -4.18
C SER A 313 21.39 18.36 -2.76
N THR A 314 20.23 18.18 -2.16
CA THR A 314 20.05 17.42 -0.93
C THR A 314 19.49 16.07 -1.35
N ASP A 315 20.26 14.99 -1.22
CA ASP A 315 19.87 13.67 -1.72
C ASP A 315 19.18 12.86 -0.61
N ILE A 316 18.07 12.21 -0.96
CA ILE A 316 17.27 11.41 -0.03
C ILE A 316 17.75 9.95 -0.07
N ASN A 317 18.52 9.57 0.95
CA ASN A 317 19.16 8.25 1.07
C ASN A 317 18.22 7.15 1.55
N LYS A 318 17.30 7.47 2.48
CA LYS A 318 16.27 6.55 2.96
C LYS A 318 14.96 7.27 3.26
N ILE A 319 13.87 6.52 3.14
CA ILE A 319 12.53 6.91 3.59
C ILE A 319 11.88 5.78 4.38
N LYS A 320 10.98 6.13 5.30
CA LYS A 320 10.08 5.20 6.00
C LYS A 320 8.70 5.85 6.12
N GLN A 321 7.65 5.22 5.61
CA GLN A 321 6.29 5.73 5.78
C GLN A 321 5.88 5.61 7.27
N HIS A 322 5.11 6.58 7.77
CA HIS A 322 4.59 6.57 9.14
C HIS A 322 3.13 6.06 9.17
N ILE A 323 2.64 5.58 10.32
CA ILE A 323 1.29 5.01 10.48
C ILE A 323 0.17 6.04 10.24
N ASN A 324 0.38 7.29 10.62
CA ASN A 324 -0.36 8.40 10.02
C ASN A 324 0.01 8.46 8.53
N SER A 325 -0.94 8.16 7.66
CA SER A 325 -0.83 8.17 6.20
C SER A 325 -0.27 9.49 5.65
N ASN A 326 -0.50 10.60 6.36
CA ASN A 326 0.03 11.90 5.98
C ASN A 326 1.41 12.21 6.58
N ASN A 327 2.16 11.24 7.13
CA ASN A 327 3.51 11.48 7.66
C ASN A 327 4.51 10.46 7.09
N PHE A 328 5.79 10.81 7.09
CA PHE A 328 6.88 9.88 6.78
C PHE A 328 8.23 10.41 7.28
N PHE A 329 9.17 9.51 7.50
CA PHE A 329 10.56 9.81 7.87
C PHE A 329 11.43 9.91 6.62
N ILE A 330 12.34 10.88 6.60
CA ILE A 330 13.31 11.14 5.53
C ILE A 330 14.70 11.20 6.14
N LEU A 331 15.64 10.44 5.59
CA LEU A 331 17.07 10.51 5.90
C LEU A 331 17.79 11.08 4.67
N THR A 332 18.52 12.17 4.85
CA THR A 332 19.20 12.90 3.76
C THR A 332 20.69 13.05 4.02
N SER A 333 21.50 12.93 2.98
CA SER A 333 22.89 13.41 3.01
C SER A 333 23.07 14.69 2.21
N LYS A 334 24.16 15.38 2.54
CA LYS A 334 24.74 16.46 1.76
C LYS A 334 26.24 16.31 1.86
N GLU A 335 26.99 16.60 0.80
CA GLU A 335 28.45 16.67 0.89
C GLU A 335 28.83 17.77 1.90
N ALA A 336 29.17 17.36 3.11
CA ALA A 336 29.62 18.24 4.17
C ALA A 336 31.12 18.47 3.98
N THR A 337 31.53 19.72 3.74
CA THR A 337 32.95 20.09 3.63
C THR A 337 33.67 20.11 4.98
N GLY A 338 33.25 19.29 5.94
CA GLY A 338 33.78 19.23 7.30
C GLY A 338 32.97 18.30 8.21
N ILE A 339 33.67 17.38 8.87
CA ILE A 339 33.13 16.46 9.88
C ILE A 339 32.70 17.29 11.10
N THR A 340 31.41 17.29 11.44
CA THR A 340 30.90 17.90 12.69
C THR A 340 30.03 16.91 13.45
N ASP A 341 30.44 16.59 14.67
CA ASP A 341 29.72 15.68 15.57
C ASP A 341 28.29 16.17 15.85
N VAL A 342 27.31 15.31 15.52
CA VAL A 342 25.97 15.21 16.14
C VAL A 342 25.29 16.54 16.46
N CYS A 343 24.55 17.06 15.48
CA CYS A 343 23.75 18.27 15.66
C CYS A 343 22.61 18.08 16.69
N ASN A 344 22.03 19.20 17.16
CA ASN A 344 21.06 19.34 18.26
C ASN A 344 20.33 20.71 18.09
N ALA A 345 19.06 20.95 18.44
CA ALA A 345 18.04 20.08 19.03
C ALA A 345 16.61 20.31 18.41
N ASN A 346 16.48 20.45 17.08
CA ASN A 346 15.25 20.61 16.29
C ASN A 346 15.28 20.01 14.84
N GLY A 347 16.37 19.38 14.40
CA GLY A 347 16.58 18.93 13.02
C GLY A 347 18.01 18.42 12.81
N ASP A 348 18.34 17.35 13.54
CA ASP A 348 19.61 17.32 14.26
C ASP A 348 20.60 16.27 13.82
N HIS A 349 20.15 15.29 13.07
CA HIS A 349 20.97 14.15 12.74
C HIS A 349 20.87 13.81 11.25
N GLY A 350 20.39 14.74 10.39
CA GLY A 350 20.12 14.47 8.96
C GLY A 350 18.81 13.71 8.71
N LEU A 351 17.91 13.66 9.71
CA LEU A 351 16.65 12.94 9.68
C LEU A 351 15.47 13.89 9.97
N PHE A 352 14.38 13.73 9.22
CA PHE A 352 13.17 14.57 9.30
C PHE A 352 11.91 13.73 9.38
N LEU A 353 10.96 14.13 10.24
CA LEU A 353 9.57 13.70 10.17
C LEU A 353 8.82 14.75 9.36
N SER A 354 8.40 14.39 8.15
CA SER A 354 7.69 15.28 7.24
C SER A 354 6.20 14.93 7.17
N ASN A 355 5.36 15.94 6.92
CA ASN A 355 3.91 15.77 6.78
C ASN A 355 3.45 16.12 5.37
N VAL A 356 2.61 15.24 4.83
CA VAL A 356 1.90 15.36 3.57
C VAL A 356 0.77 16.41 3.71
N GLN A 357 1.06 17.71 3.84
CA GLN A 357 0.08 18.81 3.94
C GLN A 357 -0.57 19.30 2.61
N SER A 358 -1.90 19.16 2.49
CA SER A 358 -2.68 19.74 1.39
C SER A 358 -2.73 21.28 1.51
N THR A 359 -2.46 22.00 0.43
CA THR A 359 -2.27 23.47 0.37
C THR A 359 -3.54 24.32 0.58
N ASN A 360 -4.55 23.81 1.28
CA ASN A 360 -5.84 24.49 1.51
C ASN A 360 -5.98 25.12 2.92
N ASP A 361 -5.10 24.84 3.88
CA ASP A 361 -5.20 25.36 5.26
C ASP A 361 -4.42 26.66 5.53
N ILE A 362 -4.23 27.48 4.50
CA ILE A 362 -3.98 28.92 4.71
C ILE A 362 -5.32 29.64 4.52
N ASN A 363 -5.85 30.14 5.63
CA ASN A 363 -7.00 31.04 5.66
C ASN A 363 -6.56 32.46 5.26
N PRO A 364 -6.98 32.99 4.10
CA PRO A 364 -7.28 34.41 4.02
C PRO A 364 -8.66 34.68 3.43
N SER A 365 -9.56 35.11 4.31
CA SER A 365 -10.70 36.00 4.03
C SER A 365 -11.64 35.67 2.84
N LEU A 366 -12.82 35.19 3.20
CA LEU A 366 -14.07 35.21 2.42
C LEU A 366 -14.15 36.28 1.31
N THR A 367 -14.10 35.88 0.04
CA THR A 367 -14.95 36.47 -1.03
C THR A 367 -15.16 35.47 -2.19
N PRO A 368 -16.40 35.25 -2.66
CA PRO A 368 -16.68 34.29 -3.73
C PRO A 368 -16.49 34.90 -5.13
N ALA A 369 -15.31 34.75 -5.72
CA ALA A 369 -15.07 35.12 -7.11
C ALA A 369 -15.37 33.94 -8.06
N LYS A 370 -16.56 33.95 -8.68
CA LYS A 370 -16.82 33.10 -9.86
C LYS A 370 -15.85 33.47 -10.98
N ASN A 371 -15.13 32.50 -11.53
CA ASN A 371 -15.22 32.24 -12.97
C ASN A 371 -14.64 30.88 -13.39
N THR A 372 -15.33 30.29 -14.36
CA THR A 372 -15.07 28.98 -14.94
C THR A 372 -14.02 29.02 -16.05
N THR A 373 -13.08 28.07 -16.04
CA THR A 373 -12.73 27.25 -17.22
C THR A 373 -11.86 26.06 -16.76
N SER A 374 -12.48 24.93 -16.45
CA SER A 374 -11.73 23.69 -16.19
C SER A 374 -11.38 23.01 -17.52
N ARG A 375 -10.09 22.96 -17.86
CA ARG A 375 -9.59 22.20 -19.00
C ARG A 375 -9.39 20.76 -18.54
N ARG A 376 -10.36 19.87 -18.81
CA ARG A 376 -10.28 18.45 -18.45
C ARG A 376 -9.02 17.82 -19.02
N LEU A 377 -8.04 17.53 -18.17
CA LEU A 377 -7.04 16.49 -18.45
C LEU A 377 -7.79 15.15 -18.51
N LYS A 378 -7.76 14.50 -19.67
CA LYS A 378 -8.17 13.09 -19.79
C LYS A 378 -7.02 12.24 -19.24
N ILE A 379 -7.15 11.83 -17.98
CA ILE A 379 -6.32 10.75 -17.42
C ILE A 379 -6.64 9.47 -18.20
N SER A 380 -5.60 8.73 -18.57
CA SER A 380 -5.72 7.39 -19.17
C SER A 380 -6.10 6.41 -18.06
N ASN A 381 -7.36 6.01 -17.97
CA ASN A 381 -7.81 5.05 -16.96
C ASN A 381 -7.19 3.66 -17.23
N ILE A 382 -6.21 3.26 -16.42
CA ILE A 382 -5.89 1.85 -16.18
C ILE A 382 -6.82 1.40 -15.05
N ASP A 383 -7.75 0.51 -15.38
CA ASP A 383 -8.91 0.21 -14.54
C ASP A 383 -8.55 -0.87 -13.51
N GLY A 384 -7.95 -0.44 -12.39
CA GLY A 384 -7.54 -1.31 -11.29
C GLY A 384 -8.69 -1.97 -10.51
N TYR A 385 -9.95 -1.63 -10.83
CA TYR A 385 -11.15 -2.12 -10.17
C TYR A 385 -12.24 -2.55 -11.16
N THR A 386 -11.86 -3.06 -12.34
CA THR A 386 -12.84 -3.61 -13.29
C THR A 386 -13.74 -4.60 -12.56
N SER A 387 -15.00 -4.20 -12.36
CA SER A 387 -16.15 -4.97 -11.86
C SER A 387 -16.41 -5.14 -10.35
N ALA A 388 -15.92 -4.29 -9.43
CA ALA A 388 -16.33 -4.42 -7.99
C ALA A 388 -16.70 -3.15 -7.21
N SER A 389 -16.25 -1.94 -7.54
CA SER A 389 -16.69 -0.73 -6.82
C SER A 389 -16.90 0.47 -7.75
N THR A 390 -18.07 1.11 -7.64
CA THR A 390 -18.44 2.30 -8.42
C THR A 390 -17.83 3.62 -7.90
N SER A 391 -16.93 3.53 -6.92
CA SER A 391 -16.12 4.64 -6.45
C SER A 391 -14.80 4.70 -7.22
N VAL A 392 -14.75 5.54 -8.26
CA VAL A 392 -13.46 6.05 -8.78
C VAL A 392 -12.64 6.47 -7.56
N PRO A 393 -11.41 5.94 -7.36
CA PRO A 393 -10.63 6.29 -6.18
C PRO A 393 -10.50 7.81 -6.13
N VAL A 394 -10.97 8.39 -5.02
CA VAL A 394 -10.75 9.81 -4.76
C VAL A 394 -9.24 9.95 -4.63
N ILE A 395 -8.64 10.48 -5.70
CA ILE A 395 -7.23 10.85 -5.74
C ILE A 395 -7.04 11.84 -4.58
N ASP A 396 -6.28 11.44 -3.58
CA ASP A 396 -5.91 12.31 -2.48
C ASP A 396 -5.35 13.60 -3.08
N LYS A 397 -5.89 14.75 -2.67
CA LYS A 397 -5.46 16.01 -3.27
C LYS A 397 -3.97 16.21 -2.96
N PRO A 398 -3.16 16.55 -3.97
CA PRO A 398 -1.73 16.67 -3.77
C PRO A 398 -1.46 17.77 -2.75
N THR A 399 -0.89 17.28 -1.67
CA THR A 399 0.01 18.01 -0.81
C THR A 399 1.15 18.64 -1.58
N VAL A 400 1.67 19.73 -1.04
CA VAL A 400 3.04 20.17 -1.33
C VAL A 400 3.86 20.09 -0.06
N ILE A 401 4.86 19.21 -0.06
CA ILE A 401 6.04 19.41 0.78
C ILE A 401 7.01 20.21 -0.11
N PRO A 402 7.44 21.41 0.30
CA PRO A 402 8.48 22.12 -0.43
C PRO A 402 9.73 21.23 -0.51
N PRO A 403 10.46 21.24 -1.64
CA PRO A 403 11.73 20.54 -1.69
C PRO A 403 12.65 21.07 -0.59
N ILE A 404 13.42 20.17 0.03
CA ILE A 404 14.35 20.50 1.12
C ILE A 404 15.62 21.15 0.56
N PHE A 405 15.44 22.28 -0.14
CA PHE A 405 16.48 23.26 -0.41
C PHE A 405 16.69 24.16 0.80
N ASP A 406 15.59 24.51 1.50
CA ASP A 406 15.57 25.34 2.70
C ASP A 406 14.79 24.64 3.84
N SER A 407 15.40 23.65 4.50
CA SER A 407 14.97 23.30 5.86
C SER A 407 15.39 24.41 6.82
N GLU A 408 14.55 24.80 7.78
CA GLU A 408 15.02 25.59 8.93
C GLU A 408 15.98 24.79 9.83
N ALA A 409 16.07 23.47 9.65
CA ALA A 409 17.09 22.64 10.26
C ALA A 409 18.48 22.98 9.71
N SER A 410 19.35 23.46 10.58
CA SER A 410 20.69 23.93 10.23
C SER A 410 21.73 22.81 10.00
N CYS A 411 21.31 21.55 9.84
CA CYS A 411 22.24 20.42 9.80
C CYS A 411 21.81 19.26 8.91
N TYR A 412 22.78 18.75 8.15
CA TYR A 412 22.75 17.52 7.38
C TYR A 412 23.85 16.62 7.92
N ASN A 413 23.63 15.31 7.97
CA ASN A 413 24.58 14.37 8.53
C ASN A 413 24.81 13.22 7.55
N ASP A 414 26.00 13.18 6.96
CA ASP A 414 26.47 12.14 6.05
C ASP A 414 26.83 10.83 6.79
N ALA A 415 27.08 10.89 8.10
CA ALA A 415 27.25 9.70 8.94
C ALA A 415 26.00 8.80 9.04
N MET A 416 24.81 9.25 8.61
CA MET A 416 23.60 8.43 8.64
C MET A 416 23.56 7.40 7.51
N VAL A 417 23.69 6.12 7.87
CA VAL A 417 23.80 5.03 6.90
C VAL A 417 22.43 4.44 6.53
N THR A 418 21.60 4.11 7.53
CA THR A 418 20.33 3.40 7.31
C THR A 418 19.37 3.53 8.50
N MET A 419 18.07 3.28 8.28
CA MET A 419 17.04 3.35 9.33
C MET A 419 15.92 2.31 9.16
N ALA A 420 15.27 1.96 10.28
CA ALA A 420 14.07 1.13 10.34
C ALA A 420 13.07 1.66 11.37
N SER A 421 11.77 1.60 11.06
CA SER A 421 10.67 2.06 11.91
C SER A 421 9.83 0.89 12.43
N SER A 422 9.18 1.06 13.58
CA SER A 422 8.15 0.14 14.06
C SER A 422 6.89 0.24 13.21
N VAL A 423 6.06 -0.80 13.20
CA VAL A 423 4.81 -0.80 12.42
C VAL A 423 3.79 0.17 13.00
N ASP A 424 3.85 0.46 14.29
CA ASP A 424 3.07 1.53 14.91
C ASP A 424 3.71 2.94 14.78
N SER A 425 4.88 3.02 14.13
CA SER A 425 5.72 4.21 13.98
C SER A 425 6.05 4.98 15.26
N LYS A 426 5.87 4.38 16.46
CA LYS A 426 6.27 5.02 17.72
C LYS A 426 7.78 5.01 17.94
N LEU A 427 8.51 4.12 17.27
CA LEU A 427 9.95 3.97 17.39
C LEU A 427 10.62 3.99 16.02
N LEU A 428 11.75 4.69 15.93
CA LEU A 428 12.66 4.64 14.81
C LEU A 428 14.07 4.28 15.31
N ALA A 429 14.69 3.32 14.67
CA ALA A 429 16.10 2.98 14.87
C ALA A 429 16.92 3.51 13.69
N VAL A 430 18.09 4.09 13.97
CA VAL A 430 18.98 4.66 12.95
C VAL A 430 20.42 4.27 13.22
N VAL A 431 21.18 4.02 12.15
CA VAL A 431 22.60 3.70 12.19
C VAL A 431 23.41 4.93 11.82
N LEU A 432 24.35 5.30 12.70
CA LEU A 432 25.35 6.35 12.49
C LEU A 432 26.75 5.71 12.40
N ASP A 433 27.55 6.13 11.42
CA ASP A 433 29.00 5.88 11.39
C ASP A 433 29.73 6.99 12.17
N ASP A 434 30.43 6.65 13.25
CA ASP A 434 31.19 7.63 14.03
C ASP A 434 32.67 7.71 13.65
N GLY A 435 33.07 7.13 12.51
CA GLY A 435 34.45 6.99 12.08
C GLY A 435 35.26 5.98 12.92
N LEU A 436 34.66 5.43 13.98
CA LEU A 436 35.15 4.31 14.78
C LEU A 436 34.17 3.12 14.69
N GLY A 437 33.44 3.02 13.57
CA GLY A 437 32.43 2.01 13.29
C GLY A 437 31.01 2.51 13.51
N HIS A 438 30.04 1.59 13.42
CA HIS A 438 28.63 1.95 13.47
C HIS A 438 28.08 1.95 14.90
N ILE A 439 27.16 2.88 15.19
CA ILE A 439 26.34 2.93 16.41
C ILE A 439 24.86 2.99 16.01
N ILE A 440 24.06 2.16 16.65
CA ILE A 440 22.60 2.15 16.48
C ILE A 440 21.97 3.00 17.59
N TYR A 441 21.15 3.98 17.21
CA TYR A 441 20.39 4.83 18.11
C TYR A 441 18.89 4.61 17.98
N ARG A 442 18.16 4.94 19.06
CA ARG A 442 16.70 4.88 19.15
C ARG A 442 16.10 6.27 19.31
N LEU A 443 15.21 6.62 18.38
CA LEU A 443 14.46 7.87 18.35
C LEU A 443 12.96 7.62 18.57
N GLY A 444 12.29 8.54 19.25
CA GLY A 444 10.83 8.53 19.36
C GLY A 444 10.19 8.99 18.05
N GLY A 445 9.35 8.16 17.43
CA GLY A 445 8.84 8.43 16.08
C GLY A 445 7.90 9.64 15.94
N ALA A 446 7.36 10.15 17.05
CA ALA A 446 6.48 11.33 17.04
C ALA A 446 7.23 12.67 16.96
N ASN A 447 8.49 12.73 17.38
CA ASN A 447 9.27 13.97 17.52
C ASN A 447 10.76 13.82 17.18
N LEU A 448 11.20 12.63 16.79
CA LEU A 448 12.58 12.23 16.53
C LEU A 448 13.57 12.48 17.68
N ALA A 449 13.07 12.64 18.91
CA ALA A 449 13.92 12.84 20.07
C ALA A 449 14.69 11.55 20.41
N LEU A 450 15.99 11.70 20.71
CA LEU A 450 16.80 10.65 21.31
C LEU A 450 16.15 10.19 22.62
N THR A 451 15.86 8.88 22.67
CA THR A 451 15.45 8.24 23.94
C THR A 451 16.70 8.14 24.82
N PRO A 452 16.67 8.51 26.12
CA PRO A 452 17.87 8.63 26.95
C PRO A 452 18.44 7.28 27.41
N ASP A 453 18.90 6.48 26.46
CA ASP A 453 19.71 5.28 26.63
C ASP A 453 20.90 5.34 25.66
N PHE A 454 22.09 4.92 26.11
CA PHE A 454 23.30 4.98 25.30
C PHE A 454 23.19 3.99 24.12
N GLY A 455 23.37 4.50 22.89
CA GLY A 455 23.22 3.71 21.67
C GLY A 455 24.10 2.45 21.63
N TYR A 456 23.65 1.44 20.90
CA TYR A 456 24.38 0.18 20.76
C TYR A 456 25.53 0.36 19.76
N ARG A 457 26.78 0.38 20.25
CA ARG A 457 27.95 0.32 19.35
C ARG A 457 28.05 -1.08 18.75
N VAL A 458 28.06 -1.15 17.43
CA VAL A 458 28.27 -2.38 16.68
C VAL A 458 29.73 -2.84 16.89
N PRO A 459 29.98 -4.11 17.24
CA PRO A 459 31.33 -4.63 17.42
C PRO A 459 32.19 -4.54 16.15
N ASP A 460 33.50 -4.64 16.36
CA ASP A 460 34.52 -4.99 15.34
C ASP A 460 34.50 -4.13 14.05
N PHE A 461 34.09 -2.85 14.14
CA PHE A 461 34.01 -1.89 13.03
C PHE A 461 33.09 -2.35 11.88
N ILE A 462 32.06 -3.14 12.19
CA ILE A 462 31.18 -3.75 11.19
C ILE A 462 30.25 -2.71 10.53
N GLU A 463 30.35 -2.57 9.21
CA GLU A 463 29.55 -1.64 8.38
C GLU A 463 28.12 -2.16 8.09
N LEU A 464 27.18 -1.92 9.00
CA LEU A 464 25.76 -2.27 8.79
C LEU A 464 25.10 -1.45 7.67
N LYS A 465 24.63 -2.15 6.62
CA LYS A 465 23.84 -1.56 5.52
C LYS A 465 22.33 -1.63 5.75
N GLN A 466 21.88 -2.56 6.58
CA GLN A 466 20.47 -2.81 6.88
C GLN A 466 20.29 -3.19 8.36
N ILE A 467 19.18 -2.75 8.93
CA ILE A 467 18.66 -3.17 10.23
C ILE A 467 17.17 -3.50 10.06
N ALA A 468 16.65 -4.40 10.88
CA ALA A 468 15.23 -4.74 10.95
C ALA A 468 14.71 -4.52 12.37
N LEU A 469 13.45 -4.11 12.50
CA LEU A 469 12.81 -3.83 13.78
C LEU A 469 11.54 -4.68 13.91
N SER A 470 11.21 -5.14 15.14
CA SER A 470 9.93 -5.81 15.40
C SER A 470 8.75 -4.88 15.20
N ALA A 471 7.54 -5.42 15.03
CA ALA A 471 6.38 -4.60 14.71
C ALA A 471 6.00 -3.69 15.89
N ASN A 472 6.15 -4.18 17.12
CA ASN A 472 6.03 -3.40 18.36
C ASN A 472 7.26 -2.50 18.68
N GLY A 473 8.36 -2.64 17.93
CA GLY A 473 9.59 -1.86 18.12
C GLY A 473 10.51 -2.29 19.28
N GLU A 474 10.17 -3.30 20.07
CA GLU A 474 10.94 -3.74 21.25
C GLU A 474 12.24 -4.49 20.93
N LEU A 475 12.35 -5.04 19.72
CA LEU A 475 13.50 -5.83 19.26
C LEU A 475 14.07 -5.26 17.95
N LEU A 476 15.40 -5.33 17.83
CA LEU A 476 16.14 -4.99 16.62
C LEU A 476 17.02 -6.16 16.21
N ALA A 477 17.04 -6.47 14.92
CA ALA A 477 17.88 -7.51 14.34
C ALA A 477 18.75 -6.97 13.18
N TYR A 478 19.95 -7.50 13.03
CA TYR A 478 20.82 -7.24 11.87
C TYR A 478 21.72 -8.43 11.57
N THR A 479 22.22 -8.49 10.34
CA THR A 479 23.24 -9.45 9.87
C THR A 479 24.61 -8.77 9.79
N GLU A 480 25.63 -9.40 10.35
CA GLU A 480 27.03 -8.98 10.18
C GLU A 480 27.47 -9.26 8.72
N PRO A 481 27.86 -8.26 7.91
CA PRO A 481 28.04 -8.44 6.46
C PRO A 481 29.18 -9.37 6.03
N ASP A 482 30.13 -9.71 6.91
CA ASP A 482 31.26 -10.59 6.58
C ASP A 482 31.05 -12.02 7.11
N SER A 483 30.72 -12.15 8.40
CA SER A 483 30.47 -13.44 9.06
C SER A 483 29.10 -14.02 8.71
N GLY A 484 28.13 -13.19 8.31
CA GLY A 484 26.72 -13.57 8.16
C GLY A 484 26.05 -13.95 9.48
N LYS A 485 26.63 -13.55 10.61
CA LYS A 485 26.10 -13.77 11.95
C LYS A 485 24.88 -12.87 12.16
N LEU A 486 23.78 -13.46 12.58
CA LEU A 486 22.57 -12.76 12.98
C LEU A 486 22.74 -12.24 14.42
N VAL A 487 22.39 -10.99 14.68
CA VAL A 487 22.44 -10.33 15.98
C VAL A 487 21.05 -9.81 16.36
N LEU A 488 20.66 -9.98 17.61
CA LEU A 488 19.39 -9.52 18.19
C LEU A 488 19.66 -8.61 19.40
N ILE A 489 19.00 -7.46 19.43
CA ILE A 489 19.13 -6.40 20.44
C ILE A 489 17.78 -6.05 21.03
N ASP A 490 17.76 -5.79 22.34
CA ASP A 490 16.67 -5.15 23.06
C ASP A 490 16.74 -3.63 22.84
N THR A 491 15.68 -3.03 22.30
CA THR A 491 15.65 -1.58 21.98
C THR A 491 15.28 -0.71 23.18
N ASN A 492 14.78 -1.28 24.26
CA ASN A 492 14.51 -0.60 25.52
C ASN A 492 15.76 -0.51 26.40
N THR A 493 16.73 -1.40 26.22
CA THR A 493 18.01 -1.36 26.96
C THR A 493 19.25 -1.12 26.10
N MET A 494 19.08 -1.07 24.77
CA MET A 494 20.13 -0.97 23.75
C MET A 494 21.28 -1.98 23.97
N LYS A 495 20.92 -3.24 24.28
CA LYS A 495 21.86 -4.32 24.59
C LYS A 495 21.64 -5.54 23.73
N LEU A 496 22.75 -6.23 23.45
CA LEU A 496 22.76 -7.57 22.86
C LEU A 496 21.93 -8.54 23.72
N LEU A 497 20.90 -9.14 23.13
CA LEU A 497 20.18 -10.27 23.70
C LEU A 497 20.79 -11.60 23.27
N ALA A 498 21.00 -11.76 21.96
CA ALA A 498 21.49 -12.99 21.36
C ALA A 498 22.25 -12.74 20.07
N SER A 499 23.06 -13.73 19.67
CA SER A 499 23.59 -13.84 18.32
C SER A 499 23.56 -15.29 17.85
N TYR A 500 23.40 -15.49 16.55
CA TYR A 500 23.26 -16.79 15.92
C TYR A 500 24.10 -16.87 14.65
N GLN A 501 24.91 -17.93 14.55
CA GLN A 501 25.62 -18.28 13.32
C GLN A 501 24.94 -19.50 12.69
N TYR A 502 24.49 -19.40 11.45
CA TYR A 502 23.87 -20.53 10.75
C TYR A 502 24.94 -21.46 10.14
N GLY A 503 25.58 -22.26 11.00
CA GLY A 503 26.67 -23.15 10.59
C GLY A 503 27.84 -22.36 9.98
N ASN A 504 28.18 -22.65 8.72
CA ASN A 504 29.17 -21.88 7.95
C ASN A 504 28.52 -21.02 6.84
N GLN A 505 27.19 -20.86 6.85
CA GLN A 505 26.50 -20.02 5.87
C GLN A 505 26.61 -18.54 6.23
N LYS A 506 26.45 -17.69 5.20
CA LYS A 506 26.49 -16.24 5.31
C LYS A 506 25.08 -15.68 5.13
N LEU A 507 24.39 -15.32 6.22
CA LEU A 507 23.09 -14.65 6.11
C LEU A 507 23.31 -13.18 5.69
N ASN A 508 22.71 -12.76 4.59
CA ASN A 508 22.92 -11.42 4.01
C ASN A 508 21.86 -10.41 4.50
N GLN A 509 20.59 -10.82 4.54
CA GLN A 509 19.46 -9.98 4.92
C GLN A 509 18.59 -10.67 5.97
N VAL A 510 17.95 -9.87 6.82
CA VAL A 510 17.00 -10.33 7.85
C VAL A 510 15.82 -9.35 7.96
N HIS A 511 14.62 -9.89 8.18
CA HIS A 511 13.39 -9.16 8.48
C HIS A 511 12.62 -9.87 9.61
N PHE A 512 11.75 -9.15 10.34
CA PHE A 512 10.79 -9.79 11.24
C PHE A 512 9.58 -10.31 10.44
N SER A 513 9.32 -11.63 10.53
CA SER A 513 8.13 -12.29 9.97
C SER A 513 7.00 -12.44 11.00
N GLY A 514 7.27 -12.09 12.25
CA GLY A 514 6.34 -11.94 13.36
C GLY A 514 7.07 -11.35 14.58
N GLU A 515 6.37 -11.02 15.67
CA GLU A 515 7.00 -10.33 16.83
C GLU A 515 8.15 -11.11 17.48
N GLN A 516 8.12 -12.45 17.42
CA GLN A 516 9.15 -13.35 17.94
C GLN A 516 9.70 -14.28 16.85
N GLN A 517 9.68 -13.86 15.59
CA GLN A 517 10.21 -14.65 14.48
C GLN A 517 10.88 -13.77 13.42
N LEU A 518 12.05 -14.22 12.97
CA LEU A 518 12.84 -13.61 11.92
C LEU A 518 12.83 -14.50 10.68
N ALA A 519 12.72 -13.88 9.51
CA ALA A 519 13.06 -14.46 8.21
C ALA A 519 14.45 -13.96 7.80
N ALA A 520 15.30 -14.85 7.29
CA ALA A 520 16.64 -14.51 6.82
C ALA A 520 17.01 -15.29 5.55
N ILE A 521 17.74 -14.65 4.64
CA ILE A 521 18.22 -15.25 3.38
C ILE A 521 19.74 -15.21 3.27
N ASN A 522 20.29 -16.19 2.54
CA ASN A 522 21.63 -16.15 1.96
C ASN A 522 21.48 -15.91 0.45
N THR A 523 22.14 -14.90 -0.11
CA THR A 523 21.99 -14.52 -1.53
C THR A 523 22.61 -15.52 -2.50
N ASP A 524 23.53 -16.34 -2.00
CA ASP A 524 24.27 -17.33 -2.81
C ASP A 524 23.59 -18.71 -2.78
N GLN A 525 22.42 -18.84 -2.14
CA GLN A 525 21.73 -20.12 -1.92
C GLN A 525 20.21 -20.03 -2.11
N GLU A 526 19.61 -21.14 -2.51
CA GLU A 526 18.17 -21.29 -2.70
C GLU A 526 17.46 -21.56 -1.34
N GLU A 527 17.77 -20.79 -0.30
CA GLU A 527 17.31 -21.03 1.07
C GLU A 527 16.72 -19.79 1.76
N LEU A 528 15.56 -19.96 2.38
CA LEU A 528 14.93 -19.01 3.31
C LEU A 528 14.83 -19.67 4.70
N SER A 529 15.44 -19.05 5.71
CA SER A 529 15.45 -19.56 7.08
C SER A 529 14.55 -18.73 8.00
N PHE A 530 13.65 -19.41 8.71
CA PHE A 530 12.84 -18.87 9.80
C PHE A 530 13.46 -19.23 11.15
N ILE A 531 13.72 -18.19 11.95
CA ILE A 531 14.43 -18.26 13.22
C ILE A 531 13.52 -17.67 14.29
N ASP A 532 13.09 -18.51 15.23
CA ASP A 532 12.24 -18.09 16.35
C ASP A 532 13.09 -17.45 17.46
N ILE A 533 12.47 -16.53 18.20
CA ILE A 533 13.04 -15.85 19.37
C ILE A 533 12.36 -16.43 20.62
N ILE A 534 13.04 -17.32 21.33
CA ILE A 534 12.49 -18.02 22.51
C ILE A 534 13.43 -17.79 23.70
N ASP A 535 12.90 -17.27 24.81
CA ASP A 535 13.66 -16.92 26.03
C ASP A 535 14.94 -16.08 25.73
N ASN A 536 14.79 -15.06 24.87
CA ASN A 536 15.89 -14.23 24.36
C ASN A 536 17.01 -15.02 23.66
N LYS A 537 16.68 -16.14 23.01
CA LYS A 537 17.60 -16.91 22.16
C LYS A 537 17.04 -17.07 20.77
N LEU A 538 17.95 -17.03 19.80
CA LEU A 538 17.67 -17.28 18.39
C LEU A 538 17.75 -18.80 18.13
N ILE A 539 16.67 -19.39 17.65
CA ILE A 539 16.55 -20.83 17.38
C ILE A 539 16.03 -21.02 15.96
N LEU A 540 16.81 -21.69 15.10
CA LEU A 540 16.33 -22.07 13.77
C LEU A 540 15.13 -23.01 13.91
N ASN A 541 13.97 -22.55 13.42
CA ASN A 541 12.74 -23.33 13.39
C ASN A 541 12.66 -24.12 12.08
N LYS A 542 12.79 -23.42 10.95
CA LYS A 542 12.56 -24.00 9.62
C LYS A 542 13.47 -23.36 8.58
N THR A 543 14.07 -24.18 7.72
CA THR A 543 14.60 -23.73 6.43
C THR A 543 13.69 -24.23 5.31
N LEU A 544 13.43 -23.37 4.33
CA LEU A 544 12.68 -23.65 3.12
C LEU A 544 13.61 -23.56 1.93
N THR A 545 13.56 -24.57 1.05
CA THR A 545 14.19 -24.48 -0.27
C THR A 545 13.33 -23.64 -1.19
N LEU A 546 13.93 -22.61 -1.79
CA LEU A 546 13.32 -21.71 -2.76
C LEU A 546 13.50 -22.23 -4.19
N PRO A 547 12.68 -21.80 -5.16
CA PRO A 547 12.84 -22.19 -6.55
C PRO A 547 13.96 -21.43 -7.30
N TYR A 548 14.62 -20.47 -6.65
CA TYR A 548 15.73 -19.66 -7.16
C TYR A 548 16.50 -19.01 -5.98
N PRO A 549 17.76 -18.58 -6.17
CA PRO A 549 18.50 -17.81 -5.16
C PRO A 549 17.92 -16.39 -5.04
N PRO A 550 17.53 -15.92 -3.83
CA PRO A 550 16.92 -14.61 -3.63
C PRO A 550 17.98 -13.52 -3.42
N SER A 551 17.77 -12.33 -3.96
CA SER A 551 18.58 -11.14 -3.65
C SER A 551 17.84 -10.10 -2.79
N ILE A 552 16.52 -10.22 -2.67
CA ILE A 552 15.65 -9.29 -1.93
C ILE A 552 14.74 -10.07 -0.98
N LEU A 553 14.68 -9.65 0.28
CA LEU A 553 13.75 -10.13 1.30
C LEU A 553 12.89 -8.96 1.80
N SER A 554 11.60 -9.21 2.02
CA SER A 554 10.71 -8.28 2.73
C SER A 554 9.62 -9.05 3.48
N SER A 555 9.16 -8.52 4.61
CA SER A 555 8.18 -9.20 5.46
C SER A 555 7.16 -8.25 6.05
N ASN A 556 5.93 -8.73 6.18
CA ASN A 556 4.85 -8.10 6.92
C ASN A 556 4.58 -8.95 8.17
N PRO A 557 5.13 -8.59 9.34
CA PRO A 557 5.00 -9.38 10.57
C PRO A 557 3.57 -9.44 11.12
N ILE A 558 2.72 -8.49 10.76
CA ILE A 558 1.29 -8.48 11.15
C ILE A 558 0.52 -9.50 10.32
N ALA A 559 0.68 -9.47 8.99
CA ALA A 559 0.04 -10.39 8.06
C ALA A 559 0.67 -11.81 8.07
N LYS A 560 1.81 -12.01 8.75
CA LYS A 560 2.63 -13.23 8.72
C LYS A 560 2.99 -13.65 7.29
N MET A 561 3.24 -12.67 6.44
CA MET A 561 3.63 -12.86 5.04
C MET A 561 5.07 -12.42 4.83
N THR A 562 5.82 -13.21 4.05
CA THR A 562 7.20 -12.90 3.66
C THR A 562 7.30 -13.03 2.16
N VAL A 563 7.88 -12.04 1.49
CA VAL A 563 8.18 -12.11 0.05
C VAL A 563 9.69 -12.20 -0.13
N VAL A 564 10.10 -13.11 -1.02
CA VAL A 564 11.48 -13.19 -1.51
C VAL A 564 11.49 -12.99 -3.02
N ALA A 565 12.51 -12.33 -3.53
CA ALA A 565 12.66 -12.06 -4.95
C ALA A 565 14.13 -12.09 -5.37
N ASN A 566 14.33 -12.26 -6.68
CA ASN A 566 15.54 -11.81 -7.36
C ASN A 566 15.14 -10.86 -8.50
N ASP A 567 16.06 -10.56 -9.42
CA ASP A 567 15.85 -9.64 -10.53
C ASP A 567 14.79 -10.09 -11.55
N LYS A 568 14.38 -11.38 -11.53
CA LYS A 568 13.41 -11.97 -12.49
C LYS A 568 12.24 -12.72 -11.85
N ASN A 569 12.30 -13.04 -10.56
CA ASN A 569 11.36 -13.94 -9.91
C ASN A 569 10.86 -13.38 -8.58
N ILE A 570 9.59 -13.66 -8.23
CA ILE A 570 8.97 -13.28 -6.96
C ILE A 570 8.21 -14.48 -6.38
N SER A 571 8.38 -14.75 -5.09
CA SER A 571 7.70 -15.82 -4.36
C SER A 571 7.17 -15.28 -3.04
N LEU A 572 5.90 -15.54 -2.78
CA LEU A 572 5.25 -15.23 -1.52
C LEU A 572 5.24 -16.47 -0.61
N ILE A 573 5.68 -16.30 0.62
CA ILE A 573 5.59 -17.29 1.68
C ILE A 573 4.49 -16.85 2.64
N LYS A 574 3.42 -17.66 2.73
CA LYS A 574 2.36 -17.53 3.74
C LYS A 574 2.60 -18.53 4.86
N HIS A 575 2.46 -18.09 6.11
CA HIS A 575 2.51 -18.95 7.29
C HIS A 575 1.09 -19.20 7.81
N ASN A 576 0.57 -20.43 7.64
CA ASN A 576 -0.76 -20.84 8.08
C ASN A 576 -0.64 -22.02 9.05
N ASN A 577 -1.08 -21.85 10.30
CA ASN A 577 -1.16 -22.90 11.33
C ASN A 577 0.08 -23.82 11.44
N ALA A 578 1.28 -23.22 11.51
CA ALA A 578 2.60 -23.87 11.54
C ALA A 578 3.10 -24.52 10.23
N GLU A 579 2.35 -24.43 9.13
CA GLU A 579 2.85 -24.73 7.79
C GLU A 579 3.27 -23.47 7.02
N PHE A 580 4.34 -23.59 6.23
CA PHE A 580 4.81 -22.55 5.33
C PHE A 580 4.46 -22.94 3.89
N ILE A 581 3.68 -22.10 3.22
CA ILE A 581 3.25 -22.30 1.84
C ILE A 581 4.01 -21.31 0.96
N ILE A 582 4.84 -21.83 0.05
CA ILE A 582 5.49 -21.03 -1.00
C ILE A 582 4.55 -20.97 -2.20
N LYS A 583 4.09 -19.77 -2.55
CA LYS A 583 3.37 -19.46 -3.78
C LYS A 583 4.29 -18.66 -4.71
N PRO A 584 4.73 -19.21 -5.85
CA PRO A 584 5.35 -18.43 -6.91
C PRO A 584 4.38 -17.34 -7.40
N MET A 585 4.87 -16.12 -7.53
CA MET A 585 4.11 -14.93 -7.93
C MET A 585 4.61 -14.36 -9.26
N LEU A 586 5.90 -14.49 -9.57
CA LEU A 586 6.49 -14.30 -10.89
C LEU A 586 7.64 -15.29 -11.09
N THR A 587 7.80 -15.75 -12.33
CA THR A 587 8.92 -16.58 -12.78
C THR A 587 9.42 -16.03 -14.11
N ASP A 588 10.74 -15.94 -14.30
CA ASP A 588 11.40 -15.51 -15.55
C ASP A 588 10.83 -14.22 -16.17
N TYR A 589 10.53 -13.21 -15.35
CA TYR A 589 9.94 -11.95 -15.80
C TYR A 589 10.93 -11.09 -16.60
N ASP A 590 10.55 -10.57 -17.77
CA ASP A 590 11.49 -9.90 -18.68
C ASP A 590 12.18 -8.66 -18.07
N ASN A 591 11.43 -7.80 -17.37
CA ASN A 591 11.96 -6.59 -16.74
C ASN A 591 12.75 -6.91 -15.45
N THR A 592 13.62 -6.01 -15.02
CA THR A 592 14.38 -6.16 -13.77
C THR A 592 13.52 -5.75 -12.58
N ILE A 593 13.39 -6.62 -11.58
CA ILE A 593 12.76 -6.34 -10.29
C ILE A 593 13.80 -5.70 -9.37
N GLU A 594 13.55 -4.49 -8.91
CA GLU A 594 14.49 -3.72 -8.09
C GLU A 594 14.18 -3.79 -6.59
N GLN A 595 12.90 -3.69 -6.21
CA GLN A 595 12.45 -3.69 -4.82
C GLN A 595 11.11 -4.43 -4.68
N VAL A 596 10.90 -5.10 -3.54
CA VAL A 596 9.65 -5.79 -3.20
C VAL A 596 9.19 -5.45 -1.78
N ALA A 597 7.88 -5.37 -1.57
CA ALA A 597 7.22 -5.27 -0.28
C ALA A 597 5.89 -6.04 -0.28
N VAL A 598 5.33 -6.32 0.89
CA VAL A 598 4.15 -7.19 1.03
C VAL A 598 3.13 -6.62 2.02
N LEU A 599 1.86 -6.64 1.63
CA LEU A 599 0.68 -6.32 2.44
C LEU A 599 -0.04 -7.61 2.84
N SER A 600 -1.19 -7.50 3.53
CA SER A 600 -2.01 -8.67 3.88
C SER A 600 -2.66 -9.37 2.68
N ASP A 601 -2.80 -8.68 1.54
CA ASP A 601 -3.53 -9.14 0.35
C ASP A 601 -2.73 -9.09 -0.96
N LYS A 602 -1.58 -8.40 -1.01
CA LYS A 602 -0.78 -8.22 -2.23
C LYS A 602 0.72 -8.07 -2.00
N VAL A 603 1.51 -8.40 -3.02
CA VAL A 603 2.91 -7.99 -3.16
C VAL A 603 2.95 -6.72 -4.01
N VAL A 604 3.75 -5.74 -3.59
CA VAL A 604 4.05 -4.50 -4.33
C VAL A 604 5.52 -4.54 -4.73
N TYR A 605 5.83 -4.27 -5.99
CA TYR A 605 7.21 -4.36 -6.49
C TYR A 605 7.49 -3.31 -7.57
N THR A 606 8.74 -2.85 -7.63
CA THR A 606 9.20 -1.89 -8.64
C THR A 606 9.99 -2.59 -9.72
N THR A 607 9.85 -2.13 -10.97
CA THR A 607 10.54 -2.72 -12.13
C THR A 607 11.12 -1.66 -13.05
N GLY A 608 12.24 -1.97 -13.67
CA GLY A 608 12.89 -1.18 -14.71
C GLY A 608 13.33 -2.02 -15.91
N ASP A 609 13.65 -1.34 -17.01
CA ASP A 609 14.36 -1.95 -18.14
C ASP A 609 15.81 -2.25 -17.73
N ALA A 610 16.29 -3.46 -17.97
CA ALA A 610 17.66 -3.87 -17.63
C ALA A 610 18.77 -3.00 -18.28
N TYR A 611 18.44 -2.26 -19.34
CA TYR A 611 19.35 -1.34 -20.04
C TYR A 611 19.25 0.12 -19.55
N LEU A 612 18.23 0.48 -18.76
CA LEU A 612 18.02 1.82 -18.22
C LEU A 612 18.16 1.78 -16.71
N LEU A 613 19.19 2.43 -16.17
CA LEU A 613 19.50 2.39 -14.73
C LEU A 613 18.32 2.90 -13.88
N GLY A 614 17.66 1.97 -13.18
CA GLY A 614 16.60 2.22 -12.20
C GLY A 614 15.18 1.95 -12.71
N ALA A 615 14.33 1.53 -11.77
CA ALA A 615 12.90 1.32 -12.01
C ALA A 615 12.21 2.60 -12.50
N ASP A 616 11.14 2.44 -13.27
CA ASP A 616 10.17 3.49 -13.70
C ASP A 616 8.70 3.07 -13.50
N THR A 617 8.49 1.79 -13.17
CA THR A 617 7.18 1.16 -13.03
C THR A 617 7.03 0.60 -11.62
N ILE A 618 5.84 0.71 -11.06
CA ILE A 618 5.42 0.01 -9.83
C ILE A 618 4.20 -0.86 -10.13
N ASN A 619 4.24 -2.05 -9.55
CA ASN A 619 3.40 -3.16 -9.91
C ASN A 619 2.83 -3.83 -8.66
N TYR A 620 1.70 -4.50 -8.84
CA TYR A 620 0.93 -5.16 -7.79
C TYR A 620 0.63 -6.59 -8.21
N LEU A 621 0.75 -7.55 -7.30
CA LEU A 621 0.32 -8.93 -7.48
C LEU A 621 -0.54 -9.34 -6.28
N ASN A 622 -1.82 -9.59 -6.50
CA ASN A 622 -2.73 -10.01 -5.45
C ASN A 622 -2.34 -11.42 -4.95
N ALA A 623 -2.11 -11.51 -3.65
CA ALA A 623 -1.82 -12.73 -2.91
C ALA A 623 -3.10 -13.54 -2.61
N ASN A 624 -4.26 -12.88 -2.63
CA ASN A 624 -5.56 -13.50 -2.41
C ASN A 624 -6.02 -14.27 -3.66
N SER A 625 -6.61 -15.44 -3.45
CA SER A 625 -7.27 -16.22 -4.50
C SER A 625 -8.42 -15.43 -5.12
N ILE A 626 -8.66 -15.58 -6.42
CA ILE A 626 -9.88 -15.03 -7.02
C ILE A 626 -11.08 -15.84 -6.52
N ILE A 627 -12.12 -15.13 -6.09
CA ILE A 627 -13.41 -15.71 -5.66
C ILE A 627 -14.50 -15.34 -6.68
N GLY A 628 -15.29 -16.32 -7.09
CA GLY A 628 -16.47 -16.13 -7.93
C GLY A 628 -16.70 -17.25 -8.95
N SER A 629 -17.63 -17.02 -9.87
CA SER A 629 -17.87 -17.92 -11.02
C SER A 629 -16.73 -17.87 -12.07
N PRO A 630 -16.65 -18.83 -13.01
CA PRO A 630 -15.66 -18.77 -14.10
C PRO A 630 -15.71 -17.46 -14.89
N VAL A 631 -16.91 -16.91 -15.12
CA VAL A 631 -17.10 -15.64 -15.84
C VAL A 631 -16.57 -14.47 -15.02
N ARG A 632 -16.73 -14.53 -13.69
CA ARG A 632 -16.14 -13.55 -12.77
C ARG A 632 -14.62 -13.65 -12.73
N ALA A 633 -14.07 -14.86 -12.66
CA ALA A 633 -12.63 -15.08 -12.68
C ALA A 633 -11.99 -14.58 -13.98
N ALA A 634 -12.59 -14.90 -15.14
CA ALA A 634 -12.18 -14.38 -16.43
C ALA A 634 -12.25 -12.83 -16.49
N GLN A 635 -13.31 -12.24 -15.93
CA GLN A 635 -13.48 -10.78 -15.87
C GLN A 635 -12.39 -10.10 -15.04
N GLN A 636 -11.94 -10.70 -13.94
CA GLN A 636 -10.86 -10.16 -13.10
C GLN A 636 -9.48 -10.44 -13.70
N PHE A 637 -9.24 -11.65 -14.22
CA PHE A 637 -7.96 -12.08 -14.77
C PHE A 637 -7.54 -11.29 -16.01
N LEU A 638 -8.46 -11.02 -16.95
CA LEU A 638 -8.15 -10.26 -18.17
C LEU A 638 -7.90 -8.78 -17.86
N THR A 639 -6.71 -8.40 -17.39
CA THR A 639 -6.30 -7.00 -17.17
C THR A 639 -5.62 -6.42 -18.42
N ALA A 640 -5.43 -5.09 -18.44
CA ALA A 640 -4.63 -4.45 -19.49
C ALA A 640 -3.19 -4.99 -19.52
N GLY A 641 -2.59 -5.29 -18.35
CA GLY A 641 -1.27 -5.89 -18.24
C GLY A 641 -1.18 -7.27 -18.91
N ILE A 642 -2.15 -8.16 -18.65
CA ILE A 642 -2.21 -9.50 -19.29
C ILE A 642 -2.32 -9.39 -20.81
N ILE A 643 -3.14 -8.46 -21.31
CA ILE A 643 -3.34 -8.25 -22.76
C ILE A 643 -2.11 -7.65 -23.42
N MET A 644 -1.40 -6.75 -22.73
CA MET A 644 -0.22 -6.06 -23.24
C MET A 644 1.10 -6.80 -22.95
N GLN A 645 1.06 -7.98 -22.33
CA GLN A 645 2.25 -8.71 -21.85
C GLN A 645 3.31 -8.96 -22.94
N ASN A 646 2.90 -9.20 -24.19
CA ASN A 646 3.81 -9.49 -25.31
C ASN A 646 4.22 -8.24 -26.12
N ARG A 647 4.00 -7.03 -25.59
CA ARG A 647 4.40 -5.77 -26.24
C ARG A 647 5.79 -5.34 -25.77
N THR A 648 6.62 -4.87 -26.70
CA THR A 648 8.01 -4.51 -26.42
C THR A 648 8.35 -3.09 -26.87
N GLY A 649 9.30 -2.48 -26.16
CA GLY A 649 9.88 -1.17 -26.48
C GLY A 649 9.22 0.04 -25.79
N VAL A 650 10.02 1.09 -25.62
CA VAL A 650 9.83 2.32 -24.80
C VAL A 650 8.51 3.08 -24.99
N TYR A 651 7.67 2.73 -25.97
CA TYR A 651 6.43 3.46 -26.28
C TYR A 651 5.25 2.56 -26.69
N TYR A 652 5.30 1.24 -26.43
CA TYR A 652 4.27 0.29 -26.87
C TYR A 652 3.83 0.48 -28.34
N ARG A 653 4.76 0.69 -29.28
CA ARG A 653 4.43 0.96 -30.71
C ARG A 653 4.48 -0.26 -31.62
N SER A 654 4.94 -1.39 -31.11
CA SER A 654 5.10 -2.65 -31.83
C SER A 654 4.87 -3.84 -30.90
N GLY A 655 4.66 -5.03 -31.47
CA GLY A 655 4.42 -6.28 -30.74
C GLY A 655 3.03 -6.85 -31.00
N THR A 656 2.71 -7.92 -30.28
CA THR A 656 1.41 -8.60 -30.32
C THR A 656 0.67 -8.42 -29.00
N PHE A 657 -0.65 -8.32 -29.04
CA PHE A 657 -1.48 -8.49 -27.85
C PHE A 657 -1.66 -9.97 -27.53
N ASN A 658 -1.74 -10.32 -26.25
CA ASN A 658 -2.22 -11.62 -25.82
C ASN A 658 -3.76 -11.62 -25.86
N LEU A 659 -4.33 -12.23 -26.92
CA LEU A 659 -5.78 -12.29 -27.17
C LEU A 659 -6.32 -13.73 -27.02
N PRO A 660 -6.37 -14.28 -25.79
CA PRO A 660 -6.84 -15.65 -25.57
C PRO A 660 -8.32 -15.81 -25.96
N THR A 661 -8.68 -16.93 -26.58
CA THR A 661 -10.06 -17.28 -26.97
C THR A 661 -10.78 -18.16 -25.95
N ASN A 662 -10.03 -18.80 -25.04
CA ASN A 662 -10.47 -19.51 -23.84
C ASN A 662 -9.43 -19.27 -22.72
N LEU A 663 -9.71 -19.71 -21.50
CA LEU A 663 -8.81 -19.54 -20.35
C LEU A 663 -8.50 -20.86 -19.62
N ASP A 664 -8.68 -22.00 -20.31
CA ASP A 664 -8.49 -23.34 -19.72
C ASP A 664 -7.04 -23.54 -19.25
N GLN A 665 -6.06 -22.95 -19.95
CA GLN A 665 -4.64 -22.96 -19.57
C GLN A 665 -4.29 -22.17 -18.29
N TYR A 666 -5.27 -21.42 -17.74
CA TYR A 666 -5.15 -20.66 -16.50
C TYR A 666 -6.08 -21.22 -15.41
N ASP A 667 -6.50 -22.47 -15.52
CA ASP A 667 -7.47 -23.14 -14.63
C ASP A 667 -8.88 -22.49 -14.64
N ILE A 668 -9.25 -21.69 -15.66
CA ILE A 668 -10.60 -21.09 -15.80
C ILE A 668 -11.38 -21.79 -16.92
N GLU A 669 -11.91 -22.97 -16.60
CA GLU A 669 -12.68 -23.78 -17.54
C GLU A 669 -14.02 -23.15 -17.97
N GLY A 670 -14.49 -23.51 -19.16
CA GLY A 670 -15.84 -23.21 -19.63
C GLY A 670 -16.04 -21.76 -20.09
N ILE A 671 -14.96 -21.07 -20.41
CA ILE A 671 -14.96 -19.69 -20.90
C ILE A 671 -14.66 -19.61 -22.40
N THR A 672 -15.43 -18.77 -23.10
CA THR A 672 -15.17 -18.42 -24.50
C THR A 672 -15.11 -16.90 -24.66
N ILE A 673 -14.09 -16.40 -25.34
CA ILE A 673 -13.83 -14.97 -25.54
C ILE A 673 -13.88 -14.66 -27.04
N GLU A 674 -14.71 -13.69 -27.42
CA GLU A 674 -14.68 -13.04 -28.73
C GLU A 674 -14.04 -11.65 -28.60
N TRP A 675 -12.99 -11.37 -29.37
CA TRP A 675 -12.35 -10.07 -29.40
C TRP A 675 -12.93 -9.16 -30.48
N SER A 676 -12.92 -7.86 -30.21
CA SER A 676 -13.34 -6.81 -31.15
C SER A 676 -12.58 -5.51 -30.89
N SER A 677 -12.38 -4.67 -31.89
CA SER A 677 -11.71 -3.39 -31.74
C SER A 677 -12.39 -2.29 -32.56
N ASN A 678 -12.27 -1.04 -32.11
CA ASN A 678 -12.60 0.13 -32.94
C ASN A 678 -11.50 0.47 -33.98
N ARG A 679 -10.41 -0.31 -34.01
CA ARG A 679 -9.25 -0.24 -34.92
C ARG A 679 -8.90 -1.62 -35.50
N SER A 680 -9.90 -2.34 -35.99
CA SER A 680 -9.73 -3.69 -36.59
C SER A 680 -8.92 -3.71 -37.90
N ASP A 681 -8.56 -2.54 -38.43
CA ASP A 681 -7.63 -2.32 -39.54
C ASP A 681 -6.17 -2.15 -39.07
N GLU A 682 -5.97 -1.65 -37.84
CA GLU A 682 -4.64 -1.45 -37.23
C GLU A 682 -4.22 -2.65 -36.35
N ILE A 683 -5.18 -3.44 -35.85
CA ILE A 683 -4.99 -4.63 -34.99
C ILE A 683 -5.56 -5.87 -35.68
N ASP A 684 -4.72 -6.85 -35.96
CA ASP A 684 -5.14 -8.21 -36.28
C ASP A 684 -5.65 -8.91 -35.00
N LEU A 685 -6.93 -9.28 -34.97
CA LEU A 685 -7.58 -9.88 -33.81
C LEU A 685 -7.36 -11.40 -33.69
N ASP A 686 -6.88 -12.06 -34.75
CA ASP A 686 -6.58 -13.50 -34.73
C ASP A 686 -5.15 -13.74 -34.24
N SER A 687 -4.19 -12.89 -34.61
CA SER A 687 -2.79 -12.97 -34.17
C SER A 687 -2.40 -12.02 -33.04
N GLY A 688 -3.27 -11.05 -32.72
CA GLY A 688 -2.96 -9.94 -31.83
C GLY A 688 -1.97 -8.91 -32.40
N ALA A 689 -1.50 -9.08 -33.64
CA ALA A 689 -0.46 -8.24 -34.21
C ALA A 689 -0.92 -6.79 -34.45
N VAL A 690 -0.06 -5.86 -34.07
CA VAL A 690 -0.28 -4.42 -34.26
C VAL A 690 0.49 -3.96 -35.50
N ASN A 691 -0.25 -3.59 -36.56
CA ASN A 691 0.32 -3.31 -37.87
C ASN A 691 0.92 -1.90 -38.01
N THR A 692 0.53 -0.96 -37.14
CA THR A 692 0.98 0.45 -37.16
C THR A 692 1.00 1.05 -35.74
N THR A 693 1.52 2.27 -35.56
CA THR A 693 1.38 2.96 -34.26
C THR A 693 -0.08 3.31 -33.99
N LEU A 694 -0.67 2.67 -32.97
CA LEU A 694 -2.07 2.87 -32.60
C LEU A 694 -2.36 4.32 -32.17
N ALA A 695 -3.50 4.84 -32.60
CA ALA A 695 -3.93 6.17 -32.21
C ALA A 695 -4.47 6.20 -30.76
N LYS A 696 -4.20 7.28 -30.02
CA LYS A 696 -4.73 7.51 -28.65
C LYS A 696 -6.26 7.37 -28.63
N GLY A 697 -6.80 6.56 -27.72
CA GLY A 697 -8.23 6.21 -27.69
C GLY A 697 -8.61 5.00 -28.56
N SER A 698 -7.65 4.15 -28.92
CA SER A 698 -7.93 2.82 -29.44
C SER A 698 -8.56 1.97 -28.33
N LEU A 699 -9.60 1.22 -28.68
CA LEU A 699 -10.37 0.40 -27.75
C LEU A 699 -10.39 -1.04 -28.26
N LEU A 700 -10.05 -1.96 -27.37
CA LEU A 700 -10.14 -3.40 -27.56
C LEU A 700 -11.22 -3.93 -26.59
N SER A 701 -12.10 -4.82 -27.03
CA SER A 701 -13.19 -5.34 -26.19
C SER A 701 -13.26 -6.86 -26.25
N ALA A 702 -13.18 -7.50 -25.09
CA ALA A 702 -13.40 -8.92 -24.87
C ALA A 702 -14.87 -9.17 -24.52
N LYS A 703 -15.55 -9.96 -25.35
CA LYS A 703 -16.90 -10.46 -25.07
C LYS A 703 -16.77 -11.87 -24.49
N ILE A 704 -16.94 -11.96 -23.18
CA ILE A 704 -16.69 -13.16 -22.38
C ILE A 704 -18.02 -13.89 -22.19
N ARG A 705 -18.05 -15.18 -22.53
CA ARG A 705 -19.20 -16.08 -22.31
C ARG A 705 -18.81 -17.23 -21.40
N GLY A 706 -19.76 -17.68 -20.59
CA GLY A 706 -19.65 -18.84 -19.71
C GLY A 706 -20.88 -18.95 -18.81
N ASN A 707 -20.80 -19.74 -17.75
CA ASN A 707 -21.91 -19.93 -16.81
C ASN A 707 -21.74 -19.09 -15.53
N PHE A 708 -22.85 -18.54 -15.04
CA PHE A 708 -22.98 -17.93 -13.71
C PHE A 708 -24.29 -18.44 -13.09
N ARG A 709 -24.23 -19.03 -11.89
CA ARG A 709 -25.38 -19.64 -11.19
C ARG A 709 -26.22 -20.57 -12.09
N PHE A 710 -25.52 -21.44 -12.82
CA PHE A 710 -26.09 -22.42 -13.77
C PHE A 710 -26.80 -21.82 -15.00
N GLU A 711 -26.83 -20.49 -15.14
CA GLU A 711 -27.36 -19.77 -16.31
C GLU A 711 -26.21 -19.36 -17.25
N PRO A 712 -26.34 -19.52 -18.58
CA PRO A 712 -25.34 -19.03 -19.53
C PRO A 712 -25.43 -17.50 -19.62
N VAL A 713 -24.31 -16.82 -19.37
CA VAL A 713 -24.21 -15.36 -19.37
C VAL A 713 -23.19 -14.87 -20.40
N THR A 714 -23.30 -13.59 -20.76
CA THR A 714 -22.33 -12.90 -21.61
C THR A 714 -22.08 -11.51 -21.07
N ILE A 715 -20.82 -11.17 -20.82
CA ILE A 715 -20.39 -9.84 -20.42
C ILE A 715 -19.44 -9.27 -21.49
N THR A 716 -19.18 -7.97 -21.43
CA THR A 716 -18.17 -7.33 -22.29
C THR A 716 -17.25 -6.48 -21.43
N LYS A 717 -15.95 -6.68 -21.58
CA LYS A 717 -14.89 -5.91 -20.91
C LYS A 717 -14.10 -5.14 -21.97
N THR A 718 -13.98 -3.82 -21.79
CA THR A 718 -13.30 -2.93 -22.76
C THR A 718 -12.02 -2.37 -22.15
N PHE A 719 -10.97 -2.32 -22.96
CA PHE A 719 -9.63 -1.88 -22.62
C PHE A 719 -9.27 -0.67 -23.45
N SER A 720 -8.75 0.39 -22.81
CA SER A 720 -8.10 1.49 -23.51
C SER A 720 -6.69 1.06 -23.87
N VAL A 721 -6.36 1.17 -25.16
CA VAL A 721 -5.02 0.96 -25.69
C VAL A 721 -4.48 2.34 -26.04
N ASN A 722 -3.60 2.85 -25.18
CA ASN A 722 -2.90 4.12 -25.35
C ASN A 722 -1.39 3.88 -25.41
#